data_AF-A0A0L8FU84-F1
#
_entry.id   AF-A0A0L8FU84-F1
#
_cell.length_a   1.000
_cell.length_b   1.000
_cell.length_c   1.000
_cell.angle_alpha   90.00
_cell.angle_beta   90.00
_cell.angle_gamma   90.00
#
_symmetry.space_group_name_H-M   'P 1'
#
loop_
_entity.id
_entity.type
_entity.pdbx_description
1 polymer ?
#
loop_
_entity_poly.entity_id
_entity_poly.type
_entity_poly.pdbx_seq_one_letter_code
_entity_poly.pdbx_strand_id
1 'polypeptide(L)'
;LESPLMNQQSWLLKAMALELRLTSMNRHRSHTQRLMKLLLEDVDVDHISVTQAYGAEENDYSTYGGKEASISQYPTIPSSCFMTGTQTRRKILRILDSLDFTQACPQRCPLQFFEENLIEDVIKSCCKRPKNGPAICDVKALRRVLIGEISNLQGTTLAGQRSLILREVEIILEQVVSSNAVYQSLYSKYVAFEAWRQVTEVLVTACTPDLLDKESQHTLLFELLQDLLIKVADNDALQELTAPVAGVILVVMANLRRCFSASEFLTSHEELQQNHSLTPSSKIGTRTLFATSLHIVLKGLLDYIQKSCGSQQKVRTYLYGSLLYYLQIAQKSTLPSWLSSETEVLGVTQVLVASGEGEFDNLSKENLSIILSYGDSLLEIICKDICDGHNVGRLLALSLLDCILSLDKSNQCLNFMISKGYLQHLIDGILTDDTHLQNLLNSSVESLKHLYSFEGRMTFCSRVASSPAGAYSLLRHGFMQRLAECEVFSMRPEHERGHTEGNTLMDEEMGLSPLARYRRLLFPVLKVCLAIISSVGVENSNAAKEILIFIVSHGDVFHGILRDRHSLHDLGALQELELATAVISKVAVHAEAKNSNLESNVGVMTSMEFYSQVSRIQREMLGLLQRFVLTEKVLKVFQNLDTKPTVDGNDIRAEISLTYKKVMTNAVAYCRLLITKSSKSSYFLFIYYL
;
A
#
# COMPACT_ATOMS: atom_id res chain seq x y z
N LEU A 1 19.59 27.51 26.21
CA LEU A 1 20.42 28.03 25.09
C LEU A 1 20.41 27.09 23.88
N GLU A 2 20.11 25.80 24.04
CA GLU A 2 20.08 24.82 22.93
C GLU A 2 18.90 24.99 21.96
N SER A 3 17.68 25.22 22.46
CA SER A 3 16.47 25.41 21.63
C SER A 3 16.59 26.48 20.52
N PRO A 4 17.10 27.71 20.75
CA PRO A 4 17.22 28.71 19.69
C PRO A 4 18.26 28.34 18.63
N LEU A 5 19.38 27.71 19.02
CA LEU A 5 20.38 27.23 18.08
C LEU A 5 19.81 26.12 17.19
N MET A 6 19.09 25.17 17.78
CA MET A 6 18.45 24.07 17.06
C MET A 6 17.42 24.59 16.06
N ASN A 7 16.66 25.63 16.43
CA ASN A 7 15.73 26.29 15.51
C ASN A 7 16.47 26.97 14.33
N GLN A 8 17.61 27.62 14.56
CA GLN A 8 18.42 28.22 13.48
C GLN A 8 18.99 27.14 12.54
N GLN A 9 19.51 26.04 13.08
CA GLN A 9 19.97 24.90 12.29
C GLN A 9 18.83 24.29 11.47
N SER A 10 17.61 24.23 12.03
CA SER A 10 16.41 23.78 11.31
C SER A 10 16.10 24.64 10.09
N TRP A 11 16.25 25.97 10.20
CA TRP A 11 16.06 26.87 9.06
C TRP A 11 17.12 26.66 7.96
N LEU A 12 18.36 26.42 8.35
CA LEU A 12 19.43 26.10 7.40
C LEU A 12 19.15 24.79 6.64
N LEU A 13 18.71 23.75 7.35
CA LEU A 13 18.32 22.48 6.73
C LEU A 13 17.15 22.64 5.76
N LYS A 14 16.13 23.43 6.13
CA LYS A 14 15.00 23.73 5.22
C LYS A 14 15.44 24.48 3.97
N ALA A 15 16.33 25.46 4.10
CA ALA A 15 16.90 26.16 2.95
C ALA A 15 17.69 25.21 2.05
N MET A 16 18.46 24.29 2.65
CA MET A 16 19.20 23.26 1.91
C MET A 16 18.27 22.29 1.17
N ALA A 17 17.17 21.86 1.78
CA ALA A 17 16.17 21.01 1.13
C ALA A 17 15.54 21.70 -0.10
N LEU A 18 15.23 23.00 0.01
CA LEU A 18 14.71 23.79 -1.11
C LEU A 18 15.73 23.92 -2.23
N GLU A 19 16.98 24.27 -1.91
CA GLU A 19 18.05 24.40 -2.88
C GLU A 19 18.31 23.08 -3.60
N LEU A 20 18.44 21.97 -2.85
CA LEU A 20 18.65 20.63 -3.39
C LEU A 20 17.51 20.21 -4.34
N ARG A 21 16.26 20.53 -3.98
CA ARG A 21 15.09 20.25 -4.82
C ARG A 21 15.12 21.09 -6.10
N LEU A 22 15.35 22.39 -5.99
CA LEU A 22 15.39 23.30 -7.14
C LEU A 22 16.49 22.93 -8.13
N THR A 23 17.68 22.61 -7.63
CA THR A 23 18.82 22.30 -8.49
C THR A 23 18.67 20.94 -9.15
N SER A 24 18.06 19.96 -8.47
CA SER A 24 17.72 18.68 -9.09
C SER A 24 16.63 18.82 -10.15
N MET A 25 15.55 19.57 -9.85
CA MET A 25 14.46 19.82 -10.81
C MET A 25 14.95 20.54 -12.07
N ASN A 26 15.87 21.49 -11.92
CA ASN A 26 16.49 22.21 -13.03
C ASN A 26 17.64 21.44 -13.71
N ARG A 27 17.91 20.19 -13.29
CA ARG A 27 18.97 19.31 -13.84
C ARG A 27 20.38 19.91 -13.74
N HIS A 28 20.65 20.74 -12.75
CA HIS A 28 21.98 21.26 -12.45
C HIS A 28 22.82 20.18 -11.75
N ARG A 29 23.32 19.21 -12.53
CA ARG A 29 23.96 17.98 -12.03
C ARG A 29 25.15 18.25 -11.12
N SER A 30 26.08 19.13 -11.51
CA SER A 30 27.28 19.46 -10.74
C SER A 30 26.98 20.10 -9.38
N HIS A 31 26.02 21.04 -9.35
CA HIS A 31 25.62 21.71 -8.11
C HIS A 31 24.88 20.75 -7.18
N THR A 32 23.98 19.93 -7.73
CA THR A 32 23.29 18.89 -6.97
C THR A 32 24.27 17.88 -6.38
N GLN A 33 25.27 17.43 -7.16
CA GLN A 33 26.35 16.57 -6.67
C GLN A 33 27.13 17.21 -5.52
N ARG A 34 27.48 18.49 -5.64
CA ARG A 34 28.20 19.21 -4.57
C ARG A 34 27.40 19.24 -3.27
N LEU A 35 26.10 19.53 -3.34
CA LEU A 35 25.22 19.53 -2.17
C LEU A 35 25.06 18.13 -1.57
N MET A 36 24.89 17.11 -2.41
CA MET A 36 24.83 15.71 -1.95
C MET A 36 26.14 15.29 -1.28
N LYS A 37 27.29 15.67 -1.85
CA LYS A 37 28.61 15.38 -1.30
C LYS A 37 28.76 15.96 0.11
N LEU A 38 28.31 17.18 0.35
CA LEU A 38 28.32 17.81 1.68
C LEU A 38 27.43 17.08 2.71
N LEU A 39 26.38 16.39 2.27
CA LEU A 39 25.46 15.64 3.12
C LEU A 39 25.90 14.20 3.37
N LEU A 40 26.58 13.60 2.38
CA LEU A 40 26.90 12.17 2.35
C LEU A 40 28.35 11.87 2.70
N GLU A 41 29.27 12.80 2.44
CA GLU A 41 30.68 12.66 2.80
C GLU A 41 31.02 13.46 4.06
N ASP A 42 32.05 13.01 4.75
CA ASP A 42 32.69 13.75 5.83
C ASP A 42 33.79 14.62 5.24
N VAL A 43 33.47 15.85 4.88
CA VAL A 43 34.48 16.84 4.53
C VAL A 43 34.94 17.47 5.84
N ASP A 44 36.12 17.07 6.33
CA ASP A 44 36.84 17.86 7.32
C ASP A 44 36.97 19.29 6.74
N VAL A 45 36.44 20.24 7.49
CA VAL A 45 36.25 21.64 7.06
C VAL A 45 37.57 22.32 6.69
N ASP A 46 38.72 21.72 7.05
CA ASP A 46 40.06 22.23 6.82
C ASP A 46 40.53 22.23 5.34
N HIS A 47 39.78 21.61 4.41
CA HIS A 47 40.16 21.58 2.99
C HIS A 47 39.10 22.11 2.00
N ILE A 48 38.03 22.77 2.47
CA ILE A 48 37.18 23.54 1.55
C ILE A 48 37.90 24.84 1.22
N SER A 49 38.76 24.81 0.20
CA SER A 49 39.18 26.03 -0.48
C SER A 49 37.93 26.71 -1.04
N VAL A 50 37.45 27.71 -0.30
CA VAL A 50 36.50 28.71 -0.77
C VAL A 50 37.22 29.53 -1.84
N THR A 51 37.35 28.97 -3.03
CA THR A 51 37.81 29.71 -4.21
C THR A 51 36.85 29.46 -5.35
N GLN A 52 36.34 30.57 -5.87
CA GLN A 52 35.49 30.76 -7.04
C GLN A 52 34.00 30.47 -6.85
N ALA A 53 33.37 31.36 -6.08
CA ALA A 53 32.15 32.01 -6.57
C ALA A 53 32.55 33.34 -7.25
N TYR A 54 31.76 33.76 -8.23
CA TYR A 54 31.91 34.91 -9.16
C TYR A 54 32.60 34.57 -10.48
N GLY A 55 31.80 34.77 -11.55
CA GLY A 55 32.09 34.32 -12.90
C GLY A 55 33.28 35.01 -13.56
N ALA A 56 33.84 34.29 -14.51
CA ALA A 56 34.57 34.86 -15.63
C ALA A 56 34.34 33.94 -16.83
N GLU A 57 34.12 34.60 -17.95
CA GLU A 57 33.66 34.09 -19.23
C GLU A 57 34.63 33.08 -19.86
N GLU A 58 34.07 32.29 -20.78
CA GLU A 58 34.79 31.48 -21.75
C GLU A 58 35.96 32.24 -22.36
N ASN A 59 37.15 31.64 -22.37
CA ASN A 59 38.09 31.79 -23.47
C ASN A 59 39.07 30.62 -23.48
N ASP A 60 38.83 29.70 -24.41
CA ASP A 60 39.86 28.88 -25.03
C ASP A 60 40.95 29.78 -25.61
N TYR A 61 42.21 29.54 -25.28
CA TYR A 61 43.30 29.41 -26.25
C TYR A 61 44.56 28.84 -25.57
N SER A 62 45.03 27.74 -26.15
CA SER A 62 46.29 27.02 -25.92
C SER A 62 47.52 27.91 -25.70
N THR A 63 48.42 27.54 -24.78
CA THR A 63 49.88 27.74 -24.95
C THR A 63 50.68 26.69 -24.16
N TYR A 64 51.48 25.95 -24.92
CA TYR A 64 52.60 25.09 -24.50
C TYR A 64 53.52 25.75 -23.46
N GLY A 65 53.98 24.98 -22.47
CA GLY A 65 55.08 25.41 -21.61
C GLY A 65 55.30 24.48 -20.44
N GLY A 66 56.09 23.42 -20.65
CA GLY A 66 56.45 22.47 -19.61
C GLY A 66 57.19 23.12 -18.45
N LYS A 67 57.03 22.54 -17.27
CA LYS A 67 58.07 22.53 -16.24
C LYS A 67 58.06 21.19 -15.54
N GLU A 68 59.20 20.55 -15.73
CA GLU A 68 59.62 19.22 -15.39
C GLU A 68 59.49 18.90 -13.90
N ALA A 69 59.27 17.61 -13.68
CA ALA A 69 59.44 16.91 -12.43
C ALA A 69 60.81 17.18 -11.80
N SER A 70 60.84 17.32 -10.48
CA SER A 70 62.05 17.11 -9.69
C SER A 70 61.75 16.08 -8.61
N ILE A 71 62.20 14.88 -8.92
CA ILE A 71 62.30 13.71 -8.07
C ILE A 71 63.29 14.03 -6.94
N SER A 72 62.89 13.84 -5.69
CA SER A 72 63.83 13.56 -4.61
C SER A 72 63.42 12.27 -3.92
N GLN A 73 64.26 11.25 -4.12
CA GLN A 73 64.20 9.93 -3.52
C GLN A 73 64.81 9.99 -2.13
N TYR A 74 64.11 9.54 -1.10
CA TYR A 74 64.64 8.91 0.12
C TYR A 74 63.52 8.06 0.78
N PRO A 75 63.88 7.06 1.61
CA PRO A 75 63.56 5.68 1.31
C PRO A 75 62.25 5.18 1.93
N THR A 76 61.76 4.10 1.33
CA THR A 76 60.71 3.18 1.78
C THR A 76 60.85 2.83 3.26
N ILE A 77 60.02 3.47 4.09
CA ILE A 77 59.55 2.91 5.35
C ILE A 77 58.15 2.36 5.03
N PRO A 78 57.85 1.08 5.31
CA PRO A 78 56.51 0.56 5.17
C PRO A 78 55.66 1.20 6.26
N SER A 79 54.96 2.28 5.91
CA SER A 79 53.88 2.82 6.72
C SER A 79 52.75 1.80 6.74
N SER A 80 52.89 0.82 7.63
CA SER A 80 51.78 0.21 8.33
C SER A 80 51.10 1.34 9.12
N CYS A 81 50.32 2.15 8.42
CA CYS A 81 49.36 3.01 9.08
C CYS A 81 48.35 2.08 9.72
N PHE A 82 48.40 2.03 11.04
CA PHE A 82 47.41 1.37 11.87
C PHE A 82 46.02 1.71 11.34
N MET A 83 45.33 0.68 10.84
CA MET A 83 43.89 0.68 10.61
C MET A 83 43.20 0.90 11.96
N THR A 84 43.12 2.15 12.40
CA THR A 84 42.07 2.58 13.32
C THR A 84 40.90 2.93 12.43
N GLY A 85 40.09 1.92 12.14
CA GLY A 85 38.86 2.07 11.35
C GLY A 85 37.89 3.00 12.07
N THR A 86 37.99 4.29 11.81
CA THR A 86 36.87 5.21 12.01
C THR A 86 36.06 5.17 10.72
N GLN A 87 35.04 4.31 10.67
CA GLN A 87 34.08 4.40 9.56
C GLN A 87 33.46 5.81 9.60
N THR A 88 33.71 6.59 8.54
CA THR A 88 33.27 7.98 8.42
C THR A 88 31.75 8.01 8.23
N ARG A 89 31.02 8.27 9.32
CA ARG A 89 29.54 8.34 9.30
C ARG A 89 29.05 9.55 8.51
N ARG A 90 28.15 9.32 7.56
CA ARG A 90 27.56 10.36 6.69
C ARG A 90 26.97 11.50 7.51
N LYS A 91 27.15 12.74 7.06
CA LYS A 91 26.73 13.95 7.80
C LYS A 91 25.22 13.98 8.07
N ILE A 92 24.40 13.52 7.11
CA ILE A 92 22.95 13.42 7.30
C ILE A 92 22.57 12.49 8.47
N LEU A 93 23.32 11.40 8.68
CA LEU A 93 23.10 10.46 9.78
C LEU A 93 23.63 11.03 11.11
N ARG A 94 24.75 11.76 11.09
CA ARG A 94 25.24 12.48 12.29
C ARG A 94 24.25 13.54 12.78
N ILE A 95 23.57 14.22 11.86
CA ILE A 95 22.50 15.16 12.21
C ILE A 95 21.33 14.42 12.85
N LEU A 96 20.99 13.21 12.39
CA LEU A 96 19.97 12.38 13.03
C LEU A 96 20.40 11.93 14.43
N ASP A 97 21.68 11.59 14.63
CA ASP A 97 22.20 11.17 15.93
C ASP A 97 22.02 12.26 16.99
N SER A 98 22.27 13.53 16.62
CA SER A 98 22.15 14.67 17.52
C SER A 98 20.70 15.03 17.89
N LEU A 99 19.71 14.48 17.19
CA LEU A 99 18.30 14.64 17.55
C LEU A 99 17.92 13.68 18.67
N ASP A 100 17.54 14.25 19.82
CA ASP A 100 17.03 13.52 20.97
C ASP A 100 15.52 13.23 20.82
N PHE A 101 15.16 11.95 20.92
CA PHE A 101 13.81 11.43 20.75
C PHE A 101 13.12 11.16 22.09
N THR A 102 13.73 11.53 23.21
CA THR A 102 13.15 11.40 24.55
C THR A 102 12.77 12.78 25.10
N GLN A 103 11.99 12.85 26.17
CA GLN A 103 11.77 14.11 26.88
C GLN A 103 11.52 13.87 28.36
N ALA A 104 12.40 14.45 29.20
CA ALA A 104 12.18 14.51 30.62
C ALA A 104 10.97 15.43 30.93
N CYS A 105 10.02 14.91 31.70
CA CYS A 105 8.87 15.67 32.21
C CYS A 105 9.09 16.00 33.69
N PRO A 106 8.91 17.25 34.12
CA PRO A 106 9.05 17.62 35.53
C PRO A 106 7.98 16.93 36.39
N GLN A 107 8.38 16.49 37.59
CA GLN A 107 7.46 15.86 38.54
C GLN A 107 6.45 16.89 39.05
N ARG A 108 5.15 16.55 39.02
CA ARG A 108 4.11 17.38 39.64
C ARG A 108 4.21 17.26 41.16
N CYS A 109 4.20 18.40 41.84
CA CYS A 109 4.09 18.45 43.30
C CYS A 109 2.61 18.49 43.69
N PRO A 110 2.17 17.67 44.67
CA PRO A 110 0.79 17.68 45.14
C PRO A 110 0.47 19.01 45.80
N LEU A 111 -0.70 19.56 45.48
CA LEU A 111 -1.18 20.82 46.03
C LEU A 111 -2.03 20.57 47.28
N GLN A 112 -1.89 21.44 48.29
CA GLN A 112 -2.55 21.36 49.60
C GLN A 112 -3.69 22.37 49.76
N PHE A 113 -3.60 23.56 49.14
CA PHE A 113 -4.58 24.63 49.29
C PHE A 113 -5.42 24.88 48.03
N PHE A 114 -4.99 24.38 46.88
CA PHE A 114 -5.74 24.50 45.63
C PHE A 114 -6.15 23.14 45.05
N GLU A 115 -7.32 23.10 44.43
CA GLU A 115 -7.76 21.94 43.65
C GLU A 115 -7.06 21.89 42.29
N GLU A 116 -6.45 20.74 41.96
CA GLU A 116 -5.67 20.56 40.73
C GLU A 116 -6.49 20.82 39.45
N ASN A 117 -7.75 20.36 39.41
CA ASN A 117 -8.61 20.50 38.23
C ASN A 117 -8.93 21.97 37.90
N LEU A 118 -9.24 22.78 38.93
CA LEU A 118 -9.53 24.20 38.75
C LEU A 118 -8.28 24.97 38.30
N ILE A 119 -7.11 24.62 38.83
CA ILE A 119 -5.85 25.22 38.38
C ILE A 119 -5.57 24.86 36.93
N GLU A 120 -5.76 23.61 36.52
CA GLU A 120 -5.54 23.23 35.12
C GLU A 120 -6.41 24.05 34.16
N ASP A 121 -7.66 24.32 34.52
CA ASP A 121 -8.55 25.14 33.70
C ASP A 121 -8.15 26.61 33.67
N VAL A 122 -7.69 27.17 34.81
CA VAL A 122 -7.13 28.52 34.86
C VAL A 122 -5.84 28.61 34.03
N ILE A 123 -4.96 27.60 34.09
CA ILE A 123 -3.75 27.51 33.25
C ILE A 123 -4.14 27.50 31.77
N LYS A 124 -5.09 26.65 31.36
CA LYS A 124 -5.59 26.60 29.97
C LYS A 124 -6.14 27.95 29.51
N SER A 125 -6.87 28.67 30.37
CA SER A 125 -7.39 30.01 30.04
C SER A 125 -6.30 31.06 29.85
N CYS A 126 -5.14 30.87 30.49
CA CYS A 126 -3.98 31.74 30.38
C CYS A 126 -3.03 31.35 29.23
N CYS A 127 -3.29 30.24 28.54
CA CYS A 127 -2.48 29.79 27.40
C CYS A 127 -2.72 30.64 26.16
N LYS A 128 -1.62 31.07 25.54
CA LYS A 128 -1.63 31.75 24.24
C LYS A 128 -0.99 30.84 23.20
N ARG A 129 -1.65 30.69 22.06
CA ARG A 129 -1.10 29.97 20.91
C ARG A 129 -0.55 30.98 19.89
N PRO A 130 0.78 31.15 19.76
CA PRO A 130 1.36 31.99 18.72
C PRO A 130 1.11 31.36 17.33
N LYS A 131 1.18 32.17 16.25
CA LYS A 131 0.94 31.71 14.87
C LYS A 131 1.80 30.49 14.48
N ASN A 132 3.06 30.45 14.91
CA ASN A 132 4.02 29.38 14.61
C ASN A 132 4.74 28.89 15.89
N GLY A 133 4.02 28.29 16.85
CA GLY A 133 4.63 27.72 18.05
C GLY A 133 3.64 26.94 18.94
N PRO A 134 4.15 26.30 20.00
CA PRO A 134 3.31 25.56 20.93
C PRO A 134 2.45 26.52 21.75
N ALA A 135 1.32 26.04 22.26
CA ALA A 135 0.55 26.81 23.23
C ALA A 135 1.38 26.94 24.51
N ILE A 136 1.64 28.18 24.94
CA ILE A 136 2.46 28.48 26.11
C ILE A 136 1.60 29.29 27.08
N CYS A 137 1.64 28.92 28.37
CA CYS A 137 0.93 29.65 29.41
C CYS A 137 1.60 31.01 29.67
N ASP A 138 0.84 32.10 29.64
CA ASP A 138 1.31 33.41 30.06
C ASP A 138 1.43 33.45 31.59
N VAL A 139 2.64 33.19 32.09
CA VAL A 139 2.96 33.13 33.53
C VAL A 139 2.58 34.43 34.25
N LYS A 140 2.68 35.58 33.57
CA LYS A 140 2.31 36.87 34.16
C LYS A 140 0.79 37.04 34.26
N ALA A 141 0.05 36.54 33.26
CA ALA A 141 -1.41 36.50 33.34
C ALA A 141 -1.88 35.55 34.44
N LEU A 142 -1.33 34.33 34.50
CA LEU A 142 -1.65 33.34 35.52
C LEU A 142 -1.40 33.87 36.94
N ARG A 143 -0.23 34.47 37.18
CA ARG A 143 0.09 35.10 38.46
C ARG A 143 -0.92 36.18 38.86
N ARG A 144 -1.37 37.01 37.90
CA ARG A 144 -2.37 38.05 38.16
C ARG A 144 -3.72 37.46 38.56
N VAL A 145 -4.16 36.39 37.89
CA VAL A 145 -5.41 35.69 38.23
C VAL A 145 -5.32 35.07 39.63
N LEU A 146 -4.26 34.30 39.91
CA LEU A 146 -4.07 33.63 41.21
C LEU A 146 -3.96 34.63 42.38
N ILE A 147 -3.18 35.71 42.22
CA ILE A 147 -3.07 36.75 43.25
C ILE A 147 -4.39 37.53 43.41
N GLY A 148 -5.11 37.78 42.30
CA GLY A 148 -6.42 38.41 42.31
C GLY A 148 -7.42 37.65 43.17
N GLU A 149 -7.53 36.33 42.98
CA GLU A 149 -8.41 35.46 43.77
C GLU A 149 -8.04 35.46 45.27
N ILE A 150 -6.74 35.39 45.60
CA ILE A 150 -6.25 35.45 46.99
C ILE A 150 -6.53 36.83 47.64
N SER A 151 -6.61 37.90 46.85
CA SER A 151 -6.95 39.24 47.35
C SER A 151 -8.44 39.45 47.58
N ASN A 152 -9.29 38.71 46.85
CA ASN A 152 -10.75 38.76 46.99
C ASN A 152 -11.27 37.94 48.18
N LEU A 153 -10.52 36.91 48.61
CA LEU A 153 -10.82 36.11 49.79
C LEU A 153 -10.47 36.85 51.10
N GLN A 154 -11.39 37.65 51.64
CA GLN A 154 -11.23 38.35 52.92
C GLN A 154 -11.87 37.54 54.08
N GLY A 155 -11.05 36.78 54.82
CA GLY A 155 -11.47 36.07 56.03
C GLY A 155 -10.36 35.99 57.09
N THR A 156 -10.70 36.18 58.37
CA THR A 156 -9.74 36.22 59.51
C THR A 156 -8.98 34.91 59.73
N THR A 157 -9.53 33.77 59.31
CA THR A 157 -8.89 32.44 59.31
C THR A 157 -7.82 32.27 58.23
N LEU A 158 -7.93 32.98 57.09
CA LEU A 158 -6.97 32.91 55.98
C LEU A 158 -5.72 33.78 56.20
N ALA A 159 -5.78 34.77 57.09
CA ALA A 159 -4.66 35.68 57.34
C ALA A 159 -3.40 34.95 57.86
N GLY A 160 -3.56 33.89 58.68
CA GLY A 160 -2.45 33.09 59.20
C GLY A 160 -1.86 32.08 58.19
N GLN A 161 -2.64 31.65 57.20
CA GLN A 161 -2.21 30.68 56.17
C GLN A 161 -1.80 31.35 54.85
N ARG A 162 -1.95 32.68 54.75
CA ARG A 162 -1.67 33.45 53.53
C ARG A 162 -0.24 33.26 53.00
N SER A 163 0.75 33.12 53.89
CA SER A 163 2.14 32.86 53.51
C SER A 163 2.32 31.48 52.85
N LEU A 164 1.60 30.47 53.33
CA LEU A 164 1.64 29.11 52.79
C LEU A 164 0.94 29.02 51.43
N ILE A 165 -0.20 29.70 51.27
CA ILE A 165 -0.92 29.78 49.99
C ILE A 165 -0.09 30.53 48.94
N LEU A 166 0.57 31.63 49.32
CA LEU A 166 1.48 32.35 48.42
C LEU A 166 2.67 31.49 47.99
N ARG A 167 3.21 30.67 48.90
CA ARG A 167 4.27 29.71 48.57
C ARG A 167 3.77 28.64 47.60
N GLU A 168 2.54 28.18 47.74
CA GLU A 168 1.95 27.25 46.78
C GLU A 168 1.73 27.89 45.39
N VAL A 169 1.35 29.18 45.33
CA VAL A 169 1.32 29.92 44.07
C VAL A 169 2.71 29.96 43.41
N GLU A 170 3.78 30.16 44.18
CA GLU A 170 5.15 30.09 43.65
C GLU A 170 5.45 28.71 43.05
N ILE A 171 5.07 27.62 43.73
CA ILE A 171 5.23 26.25 43.24
C ILE A 171 4.46 26.05 41.93
N ILE A 172 3.20 26.51 41.84
CA ILE A 172 2.39 26.42 40.62
C ILE A 172 3.07 27.19 39.47
N LEU A 173 3.57 28.40 39.73
CA LEU A 173 4.24 29.20 38.71
C LEU A 173 5.55 28.55 38.25
N GLU A 174 6.35 27.98 39.15
CA GLU A 174 7.57 27.24 38.83
C GLU A 174 7.28 25.99 37.99
N GLN A 175 6.22 25.25 38.34
CA GLN A 175 5.75 24.11 37.55
C GLN A 175 5.34 24.55 36.14
N VAL A 176 4.56 25.64 36.00
CA VAL A 176 4.12 26.14 34.69
C VAL A 176 5.29 26.66 33.86
N VAL A 177 6.29 27.31 34.46
CA VAL A 177 7.53 27.70 33.76
C VAL A 177 8.27 26.46 33.25
N SER A 178 8.38 25.43 34.07
CA SER A 178 9.01 24.16 33.70
C SER A 178 8.25 23.45 32.58
N SER A 179 6.91 23.37 32.66
CA SER A 179 6.06 22.82 31.61
C SER A 179 6.17 23.62 30.31
N ASN A 180 6.20 24.95 30.37
CA ASN A 180 6.42 25.80 29.20
C ASN A 180 7.77 25.52 28.53
N ALA A 181 8.84 25.31 29.32
CA ALA A 181 10.15 24.94 28.79
C ALA A 181 10.11 23.57 28.10
N VAL A 182 9.38 22.60 28.65
CA VAL A 182 9.14 21.29 28.00
C VAL A 182 8.38 21.45 26.69
N TYR A 183 7.29 22.22 26.66
CA TYR A 183 6.54 22.45 25.41
C TYR A 183 7.38 23.13 24.32
N GLN A 184 8.25 24.07 24.71
CA GLN A 184 9.20 24.69 23.78
C GLN A 184 10.26 23.70 23.29
N SER A 185 10.80 22.87 24.19
CA SER A 185 11.74 21.80 23.85
C SER A 185 11.14 20.82 22.83
N LEU A 186 9.94 20.30 23.11
CA LEU A 186 9.20 19.39 22.24
C LEU A 186 8.99 20.00 20.85
N TYR A 187 8.55 21.26 20.80
CA TYR A 187 8.34 21.95 19.53
C TYR A 187 9.66 22.14 18.76
N SER A 188 10.74 22.52 19.44
CA SER A 188 12.06 22.62 18.80
C SER A 188 12.53 21.27 18.25
N LYS A 189 12.37 20.18 19.01
CA LYS A 189 12.68 18.80 18.57
C LYS A 189 11.88 18.41 17.34
N TYR A 190 10.58 18.68 17.34
CA TYR A 190 9.70 18.48 16.19
C TYR A 190 10.15 19.27 14.96
N VAL A 191 10.45 20.57 15.10
CA VAL A 191 10.86 21.43 13.97
C VAL A 191 12.21 20.99 13.40
N ALA A 192 13.14 20.56 14.26
CA ALA A 192 14.45 20.06 13.82
C ALA A 192 14.35 18.73 13.09
N PHE A 193 13.56 17.79 13.62
CA PHE A 193 13.29 16.53 12.93
C PHE A 193 12.58 16.77 11.60
N GLU A 194 11.59 17.66 11.54
CA GLU A 194 10.88 17.99 10.30
C GLU A 194 11.82 18.62 9.26
N ALA A 195 12.77 19.45 9.68
CA ALA A 195 13.79 20.01 8.79
C ALA A 195 14.74 18.93 8.24
N TRP A 196 15.22 18.03 9.11
CA TRP A 196 16.03 16.89 8.70
C TRP A 196 15.27 15.97 7.73
N ARG A 197 14.02 15.66 8.07
CA ARG A 197 13.09 14.87 7.25
C ARG A 197 12.96 15.44 5.84
N GLN A 198 12.76 16.75 5.70
CA GLN A 198 12.62 17.40 4.38
C GLN A 198 13.89 17.23 3.54
N VAL A 199 15.07 17.38 4.13
CA VAL A 199 16.35 17.14 3.42
C VAL A 199 16.44 15.68 2.98
N THR A 200 16.16 14.73 3.87
CA THR A 200 16.21 13.28 3.59
C THR A 200 15.22 12.87 2.50
N GLU A 201 13.97 13.34 2.57
CA GLU A 201 12.95 13.04 1.56
C GLU A 201 13.34 13.59 0.19
N VAL A 202 13.83 14.84 0.10
CA VAL A 202 14.31 15.42 -1.16
C VAL A 202 15.53 14.65 -1.69
N LEU A 203 16.47 14.32 -0.82
CA LEU A 203 17.68 13.57 -1.18
C LEU A 203 17.35 12.21 -1.79
N VAL A 204 16.38 11.50 -1.23
CA VAL A 204 16.02 10.14 -1.66
C VAL A 204 15.03 10.13 -2.83
N THR A 205 14.15 11.13 -2.95
CA THR A 205 13.10 11.16 -4.00
C THR A 205 13.43 12.03 -5.23
N ALA A 206 14.12 13.15 -5.04
CA ALA A 206 14.30 14.16 -6.09
C ALA A 206 15.70 14.12 -6.71
N CYS A 207 16.73 13.69 -5.98
CA CYS A 207 18.06 13.54 -6.55
C CYS A 207 18.09 12.32 -7.50
N THR A 208 18.67 12.50 -8.70
CA THR A 208 18.66 11.46 -9.72
C THR A 208 19.42 10.20 -9.25
N PRO A 209 18.89 8.99 -9.50
CA PRO A 209 19.52 7.73 -9.08
C PRO A 209 20.92 7.51 -9.67
N ASP A 210 21.27 8.24 -10.74
CA ASP A 210 22.57 8.14 -11.41
C ASP A 210 23.70 8.95 -10.74
N LEU A 211 23.41 9.66 -9.64
CA LEU A 211 24.40 10.49 -8.94
C LEU A 211 25.20 9.72 -7.88
N LEU A 212 24.62 8.64 -7.37
CA LEU A 212 25.23 7.74 -6.41
C LEU A 212 25.43 6.39 -7.07
N ASP A 213 26.52 5.71 -6.72
CA ASP A 213 26.65 4.32 -7.10
C ASP A 213 25.55 3.47 -6.43
N LYS A 214 25.07 2.43 -7.12
CA LYS A 214 23.93 1.63 -6.66
C LYS A 214 24.17 1.04 -5.27
N GLU A 215 25.37 0.52 -5.00
CA GLU A 215 25.69 -0.05 -3.70
C GLU A 215 25.64 1.02 -2.61
N SER A 216 26.22 2.20 -2.88
CA SER A 216 26.20 3.34 -1.95
C SER A 216 24.77 3.85 -1.65
N GLN A 217 23.86 3.73 -2.62
CA GLN A 217 22.44 4.07 -2.48
C GLN A 217 21.72 3.03 -1.60
N HIS A 218 21.90 1.73 -1.84
CA HIS A 218 21.32 0.69 -0.96
C HIS A 218 21.80 0.87 0.48
N THR A 219 23.11 1.06 0.69
CA THR A 219 23.68 1.27 2.02
C THR A 219 23.10 2.51 2.70
N LEU A 220 22.92 3.63 1.99
CA LEU A 220 22.30 4.84 2.55
C LEU A 220 20.88 4.57 3.05
N LEU A 221 20.08 3.89 2.23
CA LEU A 221 18.69 3.61 2.55
C LEU A 221 18.57 2.64 3.73
N PHE A 222 19.44 1.62 3.80
CA PHE A 222 19.50 0.73 4.95
C PHE A 222 19.93 1.45 6.24
N GLU A 223 20.97 2.28 6.19
CA GLU A 223 21.43 3.07 7.34
C GLU A 223 20.30 3.98 7.86
N LEU A 224 19.63 4.71 6.96
CA LEU A 224 18.48 5.56 7.32
C LEU A 224 17.34 4.77 7.96
N LEU A 225 16.97 3.62 7.39
CA LEU A 225 15.90 2.77 7.92
C LEU A 225 16.26 2.22 9.30
N GLN A 226 17.46 1.65 9.44
CA GLN A 226 17.90 1.04 10.69
C GLN A 226 18.02 2.08 11.81
N ASP A 227 18.62 3.25 11.55
CA ASP A 227 18.78 4.29 12.55
C ASP A 227 17.44 4.88 13.01
N LEU A 228 16.50 5.10 12.08
CA LEU A 228 15.15 5.56 12.42
C LEU A 228 14.39 4.52 13.24
N LEU A 229 14.48 3.24 12.88
CA LEU A 229 13.84 2.14 13.61
C LEU A 229 14.42 1.97 15.02
N ILE A 230 15.74 2.15 15.18
CA ILE A 230 16.39 2.13 16.50
C ILE A 230 15.92 3.31 17.36
N LYS A 231 15.83 4.53 16.81
CA LYS A 231 15.41 5.74 17.55
C LYS A 231 13.98 5.64 18.09
N VAL A 232 13.07 4.94 17.40
CA VAL A 232 11.67 4.73 17.82
C VAL A 232 11.46 3.42 18.57
N ALA A 233 12.48 2.58 18.70
CA ALA A 233 12.40 1.36 19.49
C ALA A 233 12.41 1.64 21.00
N ASP A 234 12.83 2.82 21.44
CA ASP A 234 12.80 3.24 22.84
C ASP A 234 11.35 3.41 23.35
N ASN A 235 11.07 2.93 24.56
CA ASN A 235 9.74 3.08 25.18
C ASN A 235 9.44 4.54 25.55
N ASP A 236 10.47 5.34 25.77
CA ASP A 236 10.37 6.77 26.09
C ASP A 236 10.39 7.66 24.85
N ALA A 237 10.25 7.07 23.65
CA ALA A 237 10.23 7.81 22.39
C ALA A 237 9.03 8.78 22.31
N LEU A 238 9.32 9.99 21.86
CA LEU A 238 8.36 11.08 21.72
C LEU A 238 7.21 10.73 20.77
N GLN A 239 5.99 10.70 21.31
CA GLN A 239 4.79 10.38 20.55
C GLN A 239 4.56 11.36 19.40
N GLU A 240 4.94 12.63 19.55
CA GLU A 240 4.83 13.67 18.52
C GLU A 240 5.71 13.39 17.29
N LEU A 241 6.80 12.64 17.45
CA LEU A 241 7.75 12.29 16.38
C LEU A 241 7.40 10.96 15.69
N THR A 242 6.61 10.08 16.34
CA THR A 242 6.30 8.74 15.81
C THR A 242 5.71 8.75 14.40
N ALA A 243 4.72 9.60 14.14
CA ALA A 243 4.07 9.70 12.83
C ALA A 243 4.97 10.33 11.74
N PRO A 244 5.67 11.46 11.98
CA PRO A 244 6.70 11.95 11.06
C PRO A 244 7.77 10.90 10.72
N VAL A 245 8.28 10.17 11.71
CA VAL A 245 9.31 9.14 11.51
C VAL A 245 8.79 7.99 10.67
N ALA A 246 7.59 7.46 10.97
CA ALA A 246 6.98 6.41 10.18
C ALA A 246 6.74 6.84 8.72
N GLY A 247 6.42 8.12 8.50
CA GLY A 247 6.34 8.72 7.16
C GLY A 247 7.66 8.69 6.41
N VAL A 248 8.79 9.03 7.06
CA VAL A 248 10.12 8.92 6.43
C VAL A 248 10.47 7.47 6.12
N ILE A 249 10.20 6.55 7.04
CA ILE A 249 10.42 5.12 6.83
C ILE A 249 9.67 4.64 5.58
N LEU A 250 8.42 5.06 5.38
CA LEU A 250 7.65 4.74 4.18
C LEU A 250 8.32 5.24 2.89
N VAL A 251 8.74 6.51 2.87
CA VAL A 251 9.40 7.11 1.69
C VAL A 251 10.73 6.40 1.38
N VAL A 252 11.55 6.15 2.40
CA VAL A 252 12.85 5.48 2.24
C VAL A 252 12.64 4.03 1.78
N MET A 253 11.66 3.32 2.33
CA MET A 253 11.32 1.96 1.93
C MET A 253 10.79 1.87 0.49
N ALA A 254 9.94 2.82 0.07
CA ALA A 254 9.46 2.90 -1.31
C ALA A 254 10.63 3.05 -2.30
N ASN A 255 11.63 3.86 -1.94
CA ASN A 255 12.84 4.04 -2.75
C ASN A 255 13.76 2.82 -2.69
N LEU A 256 13.86 2.13 -1.54
CA LEU A 256 14.59 0.88 -1.44
C LEU A 256 14.02 -0.18 -2.39
N ARG A 257 12.69 -0.35 -2.40
CA ARG A 257 12.03 -1.23 -3.37
C ARG A 257 12.37 -0.85 -4.81
N ARG A 258 12.32 0.45 -5.13
CA ARG A 258 12.66 0.95 -6.47
C ARG A 258 14.10 0.62 -6.86
N CYS A 259 15.07 0.71 -5.94
CA CYS A 259 16.46 0.33 -6.17
C CYS A 259 16.60 -1.16 -6.54
N PHE A 260 15.90 -2.05 -5.82
CA PHE A 260 15.87 -3.48 -6.15
C PHE A 260 15.23 -3.75 -7.52
N SER A 261 14.10 -3.11 -7.84
CA SER A 261 13.44 -3.26 -9.15
C SER A 261 14.26 -2.73 -10.32
N ALA A 262 14.98 -1.62 -10.14
CA ALA A 262 15.87 -1.06 -11.18
C ALA A 262 17.09 -1.95 -11.43
N SER A 263 17.57 -2.66 -10.39
CA SER A 263 18.68 -3.62 -10.53
C SER A 263 18.28 -4.80 -11.43
N GLU A 264 17.06 -5.32 -11.28
CA GLU A 264 16.55 -6.45 -12.09
C GLU A 264 16.47 -6.15 -13.58
N PHE A 265 16.02 -4.94 -13.94
CA PHE A 265 15.87 -4.56 -15.34
C PHE A 265 17.23 -4.55 -16.06
N LEU A 266 18.27 -4.06 -15.39
CA LEU A 266 19.61 -3.93 -15.97
C LEU A 266 20.36 -5.26 -16.00
N THR A 267 20.22 -6.12 -14.99
CA THR A 267 20.81 -7.48 -15.03
C THR A 267 20.23 -8.28 -16.18
N SER A 268 18.91 -8.17 -16.43
CA SER A 268 18.27 -8.86 -17.56
C SER A 268 18.80 -8.38 -18.92
N HIS A 269 19.14 -7.09 -19.06
CA HIS A 269 19.69 -6.52 -20.28
C HIS A 269 21.19 -6.81 -20.48
N GLU A 270 21.98 -6.80 -19.41
CA GLU A 270 23.42 -7.10 -19.46
C GLU A 270 23.68 -8.59 -19.75
N GLU A 271 22.88 -9.50 -19.17
CA GLU A 271 22.98 -10.94 -19.42
C GLU A 271 22.60 -11.31 -20.87
N LEU A 272 21.65 -10.59 -21.48
CA LEU A 272 21.33 -10.75 -22.90
C LEU A 272 22.46 -10.30 -23.83
N GLN A 273 23.34 -9.39 -23.39
CA GLN A 273 24.47 -8.86 -24.19
C GLN A 273 25.80 -9.60 -23.93
N GLN A 274 26.00 -10.22 -22.77
CA GLN A 274 27.28 -10.85 -22.37
C GLN A 274 27.44 -12.33 -22.76
N ASN A 275 26.67 -12.86 -23.71
CA ASN A 275 26.77 -14.24 -24.22
C ASN A 275 28.10 -14.61 -24.94
N HIS A 276 29.18 -13.85 -24.79
CA HIS A 276 30.50 -14.13 -25.37
C HIS A 276 31.62 -14.49 -24.37
N SER A 277 31.37 -14.57 -23.06
CA SER A 277 32.39 -15.04 -22.08
C SER A 277 32.00 -16.38 -21.44
N LEU A 278 32.77 -17.43 -21.72
CA LEU A 278 32.60 -18.82 -21.24
C LEU A 278 32.95 -19.04 -19.74
N THR A 279 32.85 -18.02 -18.89
CA THR A 279 33.12 -18.18 -17.45
C THR A 279 31.86 -17.89 -16.64
N PRO A 280 31.23 -18.90 -16.01
CA PRO A 280 30.11 -18.68 -15.11
C PRO A 280 30.65 -18.10 -13.78
N SER A 281 30.89 -16.80 -13.73
CA SER A 281 31.02 -16.14 -12.43
C SER A 281 29.62 -16.07 -11.82
N SER A 282 29.34 -16.92 -10.84
CA SER A 282 28.15 -16.83 -9.98
C SER A 282 28.16 -15.47 -9.27
N LYS A 283 27.65 -14.42 -9.91
CA LYS A 283 27.41 -13.13 -9.24
C LYS A 283 26.35 -13.38 -8.18
N ILE A 284 26.73 -13.21 -6.90
CA ILE A 284 25.79 -13.26 -5.78
C ILE A 284 24.74 -12.17 -6.03
N GLY A 285 23.46 -12.51 -6.03
CA GLY A 285 22.42 -11.55 -6.33
C GLY A 285 22.29 -10.48 -5.26
N THR A 286 21.83 -9.30 -5.66
CA THR A 286 21.74 -8.13 -4.76
C THR A 286 20.89 -8.42 -3.53
N ARG A 287 19.87 -9.28 -3.63
CA ARG A 287 19.02 -9.67 -2.50
C ARG A 287 19.75 -10.51 -1.47
N THR A 288 20.56 -11.46 -1.92
CA THR A 288 21.35 -12.32 -1.03
C THR A 288 22.46 -11.53 -0.35
N LEU A 289 23.08 -10.57 -1.05
CA LEU A 289 24.05 -9.63 -0.45
C LEU A 289 23.46 -8.82 0.70
N PHE A 290 22.23 -8.30 0.55
CA PHE A 290 21.58 -7.45 1.55
C PHE A 290 20.58 -8.17 2.45
N ALA A 291 20.54 -9.51 2.44
CA ALA A 291 19.54 -10.30 3.16
C ALA A 291 19.51 -9.99 4.67
N THR A 292 20.68 -9.90 5.31
CA THR A 292 20.77 -9.56 6.74
C THR A 292 20.19 -8.19 7.05
N SER A 293 20.51 -7.17 6.24
CA SER A 293 19.99 -5.81 6.40
C SER A 293 18.48 -5.75 6.18
N LEU A 294 17.97 -6.50 5.20
CA LEU A 294 16.54 -6.66 4.96
C LEU A 294 15.83 -7.25 6.18
N HIS A 295 16.36 -8.35 6.76
CA HIS A 295 15.77 -8.97 7.94
C HIS A 295 15.80 -8.07 9.19
N ILE A 296 16.85 -7.26 9.37
CA ILE A 296 16.91 -6.27 10.45
C ILE A 296 15.79 -5.24 10.29
N VAL A 297 15.60 -4.73 9.07
CA VAL A 297 14.53 -3.76 8.78
C VAL A 297 13.15 -4.39 8.97
N LEU A 298 12.94 -5.63 8.52
CA LEU A 298 11.69 -6.37 8.74
C LEU A 298 11.36 -6.46 10.23
N LYS A 299 12.31 -6.92 11.05
CA LYS A 299 12.12 -7.03 12.51
C LYS A 299 11.82 -5.67 13.14
N GLY A 300 12.56 -4.63 12.77
CA GLY A 300 12.31 -3.28 13.28
C GLY A 300 10.92 -2.76 12.92
N LEU A 301 10.42 -3.03 11.70
CA LEU A 301 9.06 -2.68 11.30
C LEU A 301 8.01 -3.42 12.12
N LEU A 302 8.19 -4.73 12.32
CA LEU A 302 7.27 -5.57 13.09
C LEU A 302 7.24 -5.18 14.57
N ASP A 303 8.42 -4.92 15.17
CA ASP A 303 8.55 -4.41 16.54
C ASP A 303 7.82 -3.07 16.69
N TYR A 304 7.97 -2.16 15.71
CA TYR A 304 7.34 -0.85 15.77
C TYR A 304 5.82 -0.94 15.62
N ILE A 305 5.30 -1.87 14.78
CA ILE A 305 3.86 -2.15 14.70
C ILE A 305 3.34 -2.64 16.05
N GLN A 306 4.02 -3.58 16.70
CA GLN A 306 3.60 -4.12 18.00
C GLN A 306 3.63 -3.09 19.13
N LYS A 307 4.62 -2.19 19.15
CA LYS A 307 4.74 -1.13 20.16
C LYS A 307 3.73 0.00 19.97
N SER A 308 3.22 0.19 18.76
CA SER A 308 2.27 1.26 18.49
C SER A 308 0.97 1.09 19.29
N CYS A 309 0.60 2.11 20.08
CA CYS A 309 -0.64 2.07 20.85
C CYS A 309 -1.88 2.10 19.93
N GLY A 310 -3.02 1.57 20.39
CA GLY A 310 -4.26 1.52 19.60
C GLY A 310 -4.70 2.85 18.97
N SER A 311 -4.40 3.99 19.62
CA SER A 311 -4.70 5.35 19.14
C SER A 311 -3.82 5.84 17.97
N GLN A 312 -2.67 5.21 17.72
CA GLN A 312 -1.70 5.62 16.69
C GLN A 312 -1.98 5.00 15.31
N GLN A 313 -3.24 5.00 14.86
CA GLN A 313 -3.65 4.38 13.59
C GLN A 313 -2.88 4.95 12.38
N LYS A 314 -2.56 6.25 12.40
CA LYS A 314 -1.76 6.89 11.33
C LYS A 314 -0.34 6.33 11.23
N VAL A 315 0.30 6.03 12.37
CA VAL A 315 1.63 5.41 12.41
C VAL A 315 1.56 4.03 11.77
N ARG A 316 0.61 3.19 12.18
CA ARG A 316 0.41 1.85 11.61
C ARG A 316 0.11 1.89 10.11
N THR A 317 -0.66 2.88 9.65
CA THR A 317 -0.92 3.09 8.21
C THR A 317 0.39 3.25 7.42
N TYR A 318 1.33 4.07 7.90
CA TYR A 318 2.64 4.21 7.27
C TYR A 318 3.46 2.91 7.35
N LEU A 319 3.45 2.23 8.51
CA LEU A 319 4.20 1.00 8.69
C LEU A 319 3.68 -0.17 7.84
N TYR A 320 2.37 -0.30 7.66
CA TYR A 320 1.78 -1.28 6.74
C TYR A 320 2.18 -1.01 5.30
N GLY A 321 2.18 0.27 4.87
CA GLY A 321 2.71 0.65 3.55
C GLY A 321 4.20 0.30 3.38
N SER A 322 5.01 0.56 4.41
CA SER A 322 6.44 0.20 4.40
C SER A 322 6.64 -1.31 4.31
N LEU A 323 5.89 -2.08 5.10
CA LEU A 323 5.98 -3.54 5.08
C LEU A 323 5.50 -4.13 3.75
N LEU A 324 4.49 -3.54 3.11
CA LEU A 324 4.08 -3.91 1.76
C LEU A 324 5.20 -3.67 0.73
N TYR A 325 5.83 -2.49 0.75
CA TYR A 325 6.97 -2.22 -0.14
C TYR A 325 8.14 -3.18 0.12
N TYR A 326 8.41 -3.51 1.38
CA TYR A 326 9.41 -4.50 1.77
C TYR A 326 9.09 -5.89 1.20
N LEU A 327 7.87 -6.39 1.42
CA LEU A 327 7.48 -7.73 0.96
C LEU A 327 7.51 -7.85 -0.57
N GLN A 328 7.21 -6.75 -1.28
CA GLN A 328 7.34 -6.69 -2.74
C GLN A 328 8.79 -6.81 -3.23
N ILE A 329 9.82 -6.56 -2.39
CA ILE A 329 11.23 -6.82 -2.76
C ILE A 329 11.47 -8.32 -2.94
N ALA A 330 10.78 -9.15 -2.15
CA ALA A 330 10.88 -10.61 -2.20
C ALA A 330 9.95 -11.25 -3.25
N GLN A 331 9.10 -10.47 -3.91
CA GLN A 331 8.18 -10.96 -4.94
C GLN A 331 8.83 -10.93 -6.33
N LYS A 332 8.63 -12.00 -7.10
CA LYS A 332 9.00 -12.05 -8.53
C LYS A 332 8.11 -11.08 -9.29
N SER A 333 8.69 -10.20 -10.11
CA SER A 333 7.89 -9.40 -11.04
C SER A 333 7.20 -10.36 -12.02
N THR A 334 5.88 -10.48 -11.92
CA THR A 334 5.10 -11.18 -12.94
C THR A 334 5.18 -10.35 -14.20
N LEU A 335 6.05 -10.75 -15.14
CA LEU A 335 5.99 -10.20 -16.50
C LEU A 335 4.54 -10.37 -17.00
N PRO A 336 3.98 -9.38 -17.69
CA PRO A 336 2.64 -9.49 -18.26
C PRO A 336 2.55 -10.73 -19.17
N SER A 337 1.43 -11.46 -19.07
CA SER A 337 1.16 -12.74 -19.72
C SER A 337 1.37 -12.81 -21.24
N TRP A 338 1.54 -11.67 -21.93
CA TRP A 338 1.80 -11.64 -23.38
C TRP A 338 3.23 -12.06 -23.74
N LEU A 339 4.20 -11.91 -22.84
CA LEU A 339 5.56 -12.42 -23.05
C LEU A 339 5.69 -13.92 -22.75
N SER A 340 4.80 -14.48 -21.94
CA SER A 340 4.82 -15.91 -21.58
C SER A 340 4.25 -16.81 -22.67
N SER A 341 3.45 -16.27 -23.59
CA SER A 341 2.72 -17.06 -24.60
C SER A 341 3.54 -17.39 -25.87
N GLU A 342 4.69 -16.74 -26.10
CA GLU A 342 5.49 -16.93 -27.33
C GLU A 342 6.87 -17.58 -27.11
N THR A 343 7.35 -17.68 -25.87
CA THR A 343 8.67 -18.26 -25.55
C THR A 343 8.58 -19.65 -24.92
N GLU A 344 7.86 -20.58 -25.54
CA GLU A 344 8.08 -22.03 -25.33
C GLU A 344 9.18 -22.61 -26.25
N VAL A 345 9.75 -21.81 -27.18
CA VAL A 345 10.66 -22.32 -28.23
C VAL A 345 12.15 -22.06 -27.96
N LEU A 346 12.54 -21.33 -26.91
CA LEU A 346 13.96 -21.14 -26.57
C LEU A 346 14.21 -21.39 -25.08
N GLY A 347 14.56 -22.63 -24.75
CA GLY A 347 14.91 -23.11 -23.39
C GLY A 347 16.14 -22.47 -22.74
N VAL A 348 16.63 -21.34 -23.25
CA VAL A 348 17.74 -20.57 -22.68
C VAL A 348 17.23 -19.57 -21.64
N THR A 349 16.03 -19.03 -21.81
CA THR A 349 15.43 -18.06 -20.87
C THR A 349 14.97 -18.72 -19.56
N GLN A 350 14.51 -19.98 -19.62
CA GLN A 350 14.17 -20.76 -18.42
C GLN A 350 15.38 -21.11 -17.55
N VAL A 351 16.56 -21.34 -18.15
CA VAL A 351 17.78 -21.71 -17.41
C VAL A 351 18.40 -20.50 -16.69
N LEU A 352 18.32 -19.30 -17.27
CA LEU A 352 18.76 -18.06 -16.61
C LEU A 352 17.80 -17.64 -15.48
N VAL A 353 16.49 -17.82 -15.68
CA VAL A 353 15.48 -17.59 -14.63
C VAL A 353 15.65 -18.57 -13.46
N ALA A 354 16.02 -19.83 -13.72
CA ALA A 354 16.25 -20.84 -12.66
C ALA A 354 17.37 -20.48 -11.67
N SER A 355 18.31 -19.61 -12.05
CA SER A 355 19.43 -19.21 -11.18
C SER A 355 19.02 -18.13 -10.16
N GLY A 356 18.04 -17.28 -10.50
CA GLY A 356 17.44 -16.29 -9.60
C GLY A 356 16.23 -16.80 -8.82
N GLU A 357 15.62 -17.93 -9.23
CA GLU A 357 14.45 -18.52 -8.58
C GLU A 357 14.67 -18.88 -7.11
N GLY A 358 15.89 -19.26 -6.74
CA GLY A 358 16.25 -19.52 -5.35
C GLY A 358 16.20 -18.28 -4.45
N GLU A 359 16.59 -17.10 -4.94
CA GLU A 359 16.75 -15.91 -4.09
C GLU A 359 15.40 -15.36 -3.59
N PHE A 360 14.41 -15.26 -4.49
CA PHE A 360 13.07 -14.77 -4.14
C PHE A 360 12.36 -15.75 -3.21
N ASP A 361 12.42 -17.04 -3.52
CA ASP A 361 11.76 -18.08 -2.73
C ASP A 361 12.40 -18.23 -1.35
N ASN A 362 13.73 -18.15 -1.26
CA ASN A 362 14.43 -18.23 0.02
C ASN A 362 14.12 -17.00 0.88
N LEU A 363 14.24 -15.79 0.34
CA LEU A 363 13.91 -14.56 1.05
C LEU A 363 12.44 -14.53 1.48
N SER A 364 11.51 -14.98 0.62
CA SER A 364 10.08 -15.07 0.95
C SER A 364 9.80 -16.05 2.08
N LYS A 365 10.46 -17.21 2.09
CA LYS A 365 10.34 -18.21 3.18
C LYS A 365 10.91 -17.68 4.50
N GLU A 366 12.06 -17.01 4.45
CA GLU A 366 12.69 -16.41 5.63
C GLU A 366 11.86 -15.23 6.17
N ASN A 367 11.33 -14.38 5.30
CA ASN A 367 10.40 -13.32 5.68
C ASN A 367 9.15 -13.87 6.37
N LEU A 368 8.54 -14.93 5.82
CA LEU A 368 7.36 -15.55 6.43
C LEU A 368 7.70 -16.14 7.81
N SER A 369 8.84 -16.81 7.97
CA SER A 369 9.24 -17.39 9.26
C SER A 369 9.47 -16.30 10.32
N ILE A 370 10.03 -15.15 9.93
CA ILE A 370 10.16 -13.98 10.80
C ILE A 370 8.78 -13.42 11.15
N ILE A 371 7.88 -13.23 10.19
CA ILE A 371 6.54 -12.68 10.46
C ILE A 371 5.75 -13.58 11.41
N LEU A 372 5.77 -14.90 11.19
CA LEU A 372 5.05 -15.86 12.03
C LEU A 372 5.65 -15.97 13.45
N SER A 373 6.94 -15.66 13.65
CA SER A 373 7.55 -15.72 14.99
C SER A 373 7.04 -14.64 15.95
N TYR A 374 6.45 -13.56 15.43
CA TYR A 374 5.77 -12.53 16.22
C TYR A 374 4.40 -13.00 16.77
N GLY A 375 3.86 -14.08 16.21
CA GLY A 375 2.68 -14.78 16.70
C GLY A 375 1.36 -14.00 16.62
N ASP A 376 0.40 -14.47 17.42
CA ASP A 376 -0.99 -14.01 17.42
C ASP A 376 -1.16 -12.51 17.72
N SER A 377 -0.25 -11.90 18.48
CA SER A 377 -0.35 -10.48 18.86
C SER A 377 -0.22 -9.56 17.64
N LEU A 378 0.66 -9.88 16.70
CA LEU A 378 0.79 -9.15 15.44
C LEU A 378 -0.48 -9.31 14.59
N LEU A 379 -0.97 -10.55 14.46
CA LEU A 379 -2.18 -10.85 13.69
C LEU A 379 -3.41 -10.17 14.29
N GLU A 380 -3.51 -10.09 15.61
CA GLU A 380 -4.59 -9.39 16.31
C GLU A 380 -4.60 -7.89 16.00
N ILE A 381 -3.43 -7.23 16.01
CA ILE A 381 -3.32 -5.81 15.65
C ILE A 381 -3.77 -5.58 14.19
N ILE A 382 -3.27 -6.40 13.25
CA ILE A 382 -3.61 -6.28 11.83
C ILE A 382 -5.12 -6.52 11.62
N CYS A 383 -5.68 -7.59 12.19
CA CYS A 383 -7.09 -7.93 12.02
C CYS A 383 -8.02 -6.89 12.66
N LYS A 384 -7.64 -6.32 13.81
CA LYS A 384 -8.38 -5.24 14.46
C LYS A 384 -8.39 -3.98 13.60
N ASP A 385 -7.26 -3.58 13.02
CA ASP A 385 -7.20 -2.43 12.12
C ASP A 385 -7.97 -2.67 10.80
N ILE A 386 -8.08 -3.92 10.33
CA ILE A 386 -8.96 -4.27 9.20
C ILE A 386 -10.45 -4.05 9.55
N CYS A 387 -10.84 -4.33 10.78
CA CYS A 387 -12.24 -4.19 11.22
C CYS A 387 -12.56 -2.73 11.61
N ASP A 388 -11.73 -2.11 12.45
CA ASP A 388 -12.00 -0.85 13.14
C ASP A 388 -11.19 0.35 12.60
N GLY A 389 -10.24 0.11 11.69
CA GLY A 389 -9.35 1.15 11.19
C GLY A 389 -10.03 2.16 10.26
N HIS A 390 -9.45 3.37 10.18
CA HIS A 390 -9.83 4.35 9.17
C HIS A 390 -9.54 3.85 7.75
N ASN A 391 -10.35 4.30 6.77
CA ASN A 391 -10.36 3.82 5.37
C ASN A 391 -9.00 3.41 4.77
N VAL A 392 -8.01 4.31 4.79
CA VAL A 392 -6.68 4.02 4.21
C VAL A 392 -5.91 2.97 5.02
N GLY A 393 -5.94 3.07 6.35
CA GLY A 393 -5.30 2.10 7.24
C GLY A 393 -5.91 0.71 7.11
N ARG A 394 -7.25 0.63 7.04
CA ARG A 394 -8.00 -0.61 6.79
C ARG A 394 -7.56 -1.27 5.48
N LEU A 395 -7.49 -0.49 4.39
CA LEU A 395 -7.08 -1.01 3.08
C LEU A 395 -5.64 -1.54 3.11
N LEU A 396 -4.70 -0.77 3.68
CA LEU A 396 -3.30 -1.20 3.76
C LEU A 396 -3.11 -2.41 4.67
N ALA A 397 -3.81 -2.49 5.80
CA ALA A 397 -3.80 -3.64 6.69
C ALA A 397 -4.33 -4.90 5.98
N LEU A 398 -5.41 -4.75 5.21
CA LEU A 398 -6.01 -5.84 4.44
C LEU A 398 -5.10 -6.30 3.29
N SER A 399 -4.48 -5.36 2.56
CA SER A 399 -3.50 -5.67 1.52
C SER A 399 -2.25 -6.34 2.09
N LEU A 400 -1.80 -5.92 3.28
CA LEU A 400 -0.68 -6.56 3.97
C LEU A 400 -1.04 -8.00 4.33
N LEU A 401 -2.24 -8.23 4.87
CA LEU A 401 -2.70 -9.56 5.20
C LEU A 401 -2.87 -10.46 3.97
N ASP A 402 -3.40 -9.93 2.86
CA ASP A 402 -3.45 -10.62 1.56
C ASP A 402 -2.05 -11.06 1.10
N CYS A 403 -1.07 -10.16 1.22
CA CYS A 403 0.32 -10.45 0.91
C CYS A 403 0.89 -11.55 1.81
N ILE A 404 0.64 -11.52 3.13
CA ILE A 404 1.10 -12.56 4.07
C ILE A 404 0.45 -13.92 3.73
N LEU A 405 -0.85 -13.94 3.43
CA LEU A 405 -1.56 -15.16 3.04
C LEU A 405 -1.05 -15.76 1.73
N SER A 406 -0.57 -14.92 0.81
CA SER A 406 0.07 -15.42 -0.42
C SER A 406 1.36 -16.21 -0.15
N LEU A 407 2.04 -15.93 0.98
CA LEU A 407 3.26 -16.60 1.41
C LEU A 407 2.95 -17.81 2.31
N ASP A 408 1.90 -17.72 3.14
CA ASP A 408 1.52 -18.74 4.13
C ASP A 408 0.84 -19.97 3.51
N LYS A 409 1.67 -20.89 3.00
CA LYS A 409 1.21 -22.19 2.47
C LYS A 409 0.56 -23.09 3.53
N SER A 410 0.80 -22.84 4.82
CA SER A 410 0.25 -23.63 5.93
C SER A 410 -1.11 -23.17 6.42
N ASN A 411 -1.63 -22.04 5.91
CA ASN A 411 -2.90 -21.42 6.30
C ASN A 411 -3.00 -21.11 7.81
N GLN A 412 -1.89 -20.90 8.50
CA GLN A 412 -1.87 -20.52 9.92
C GLN A 412 -2.59 -19.19 10.15
N CYS A 413 -2.31 -18.18 9.33
CA CYS A 413 -2.93 -16.86 9.42
C CYS A 413 -4.43 -16.93 9.15
N LEU A 414 -4.86 -17.70 8.14
CA LEU A 414 -6.28 -17.89 7.83
C LEU A 414 -7.01 -18.61 8.97
N ASN A 415 -6.42 -19.67 9.53
CA ASN A 415 -7.00 -20.40 10.66
C ASN A 415 -7.17 -19.49 11.89
N PHE A 416 -6.19 -18.62 12.18
CA PHE A 416 -6.29 -17.63 13.24
C PHE A 416 -7.51 -16.71 13.02
N MET A 417 -7.66 -16.12 11.82
CA MET A 417 -8.78 -15.25 11.50
C MET A 417 -10.14 -15.92 11.67
N ILE A 418 -10.26 -17.17 11.24
CA ILE A 418 -11.47 -17.97 11.38
C ILE A 418 -11.76 -18.20 12.86
N SER A 419 -10.76 -18.65 13.63
CA SER A 419 -10.91 -18.98 15.06
C SER A 419 -11.33 -17.78 15.91
N LYS A 420 -10.88 -16.58 15.55
CA LYS A 420 -11.18 -15.32 16.25
C LYS A 420 -12.42 -14.60 15.72
N GLY A 421 -13.06 -15.11 14.67
CA GLY A 421 -14.27 -14.52 14.08
C GLY A 421 -14.03 -13.31 13.16
N TYR A 422 -12.77 -12.96 12.86
CA TYR A 422 -12.44 -11.84 11.96
C TYR A 422 -12.93 -12.08 10.53
N LEU A 423 -12.90 -13.32 10.04
CA LEU A 423 -13.42 -13.66 8.72
C LEU A 423 -14.93 -13.42 8.63
N GLN A 424 -15.69 -13.81 9.66
CA GLN A 424 -17.13 -13.58 9.71
C GLN A 424 -17.43 -12.08 9.69
N HIS A 425 -16.75 -11.30 10.54
CA HIS A 425 -16.93 -9.84 10.60
C HIS A 425 -16.62 -9.16 9.24
N LEU A 426 -15.57 -9.60 8.55
CA LEU A 426 -15.23 -9.11 7.21
C LEU A 426 -16.31 -9.40 6.16
N ILE A 427 -16.90 -10.60 6.20
CA ILE A 427 -17.99 -11.00 5.31
C ILE A 427 -19.26 -10.22 5.65
N ASP A 428 -19.56 -10.05 6.94
CA ASP A 428 -20.72 -9.30 7.42
C ASP A 428 -20.66 -7.83 7.00
N GLY A 429 -19.46 -7.25 7.01
CA GLY A 429 -19.22 -5.88 6.58
C GLY A 429 -19.53 -5.60 5.11
N ILE A 430 -19.67 -6.63 4.25
CA ILE A 430 -20.10 -6.44 2.85
C ILE A 430 -21.54 -5.90 2.81
N LEU A 431 -22.43 -6.47 3.61
CA LEU A 431 -23.83 -6.06 3.67
C LEU A 431 -23.97 -4.70 4.37
N THR A 432 -23.19 -4.46 5.44
CA THR A 432 -23.17 -3.17 6.14
C THR A 432 -22.82 -2.00 5.20
N ASP A 433 -21.91 -2.23 4.24
CA ASP A 433 -21.47 -1.20 3.31
C ASP A 433 -22.38 -1.08 2.07
N ASP A 434 -23.40 -1.93 1.90
CA ASP A 434 -24.23 -1.99 0.68
C ASP A 434 -24.86 -0.63 0.33
N THR A 435 -25.42 0.08 1.32
CA THR A 435 -25.99 1.42 1.11
C THR A 435 -24.96 2.44 0.61
N HIS A 436 -23.72 2.35 1.09
CA HIS A 436 -22.62 3.20 0.61
C HIS A 436 -22.20 2.82 -0.81
N LEU A 437 -22.25 1.53 -1.16
CA LEU A 437 -21.95 1.05 -2.52
C LEU A 437 -23.04 1.43 -3.52
N GLN A 438 -24.32 1.38 -3.14
CA GLN A 438 -25.43 1.88 -3.96
C GLN A 438 -25.25 3.37 -4.31
N ASN A 439 -24.86 4.18 -3.31
CA ASN A 439 -24.60 5.60 -3.52
C ASN A 439 -23.45 5.88 -4.50
N LEU A 440 -22.54 4.92 -4.73
CA LEU A 440 -21.48 5.06 -5.74
C LEU A 440 -22.01 5.03 -7.18
N LEU A 441 -23.21 4.53 -7.41
CA LEU A 441 -23.81 4.44 -8.75
C LEU A 441 -24.52 5.73 -9.17
N ASN A 442 -24.70 6.67 -8.24
CA ASN A 442 -25.27 7.99 -8.51
C ASN A 442 -24.30 8.88 -9.32
N SER A 443 -24.86 9.86 -10.04
CA SER A 443 -24.08 10.75 -10.91
C SER A 443 -23.14 11.71 -10.16
N SER A 444 -23.42 12.01 -8.90
CA SER A 444 -22.59 12.86 -8.04
C SER A 444 -21.96 12.00 -6.95
N VAL A 445 -20.69 11.63 -7.10
CA VAL A 445 -19.96 10.89 -6.06
C VAL A 445 -18.91 11.77 -5.41
N GLU A 446 -19.00 11.86 -4.09
CA GLU A 446 -18.08 12.65 -3.26
C GLU A 446 -16.78 11.89 -2.96
N SER A 447 -16.80 10.54 -2.97
CA SER A 447 -15.64 9.74 -2.62
C SER A 447 -15.70 8.27 -3.09
N LEU A 448 -14.59 7.75 -3.61
CA LEU A 448 -14.42 6.33 -3.99
C LEU A 448 -13.87 5.45 -2.85
N LYS A 449 -13.80 5.96 -1.61
CA LYS A 449 -13.23 5.22 -0.46
C LYS A 449 -13.90 3.86 -0.24
N HIS A 450 -15.23 3.80 -0.33
CA HIS A 450 -15.98 2.56 -0.17
C HIS A 450 -15.74 1.57 -1.32
N LEU A 451 -15.52 2.07 -2.54
CA LEU A 451 -15.15 1.24 -3.70
C LEU A 451 -13.81 0.54 -3.45
N TYR A 452 -12.78 1.30 -3.07
CA TYR A 452 -11.45 0.72 -2.82
C TYR A 452 -11.47 -0.25 -1.63
N SER A 453 -12.22 0.04 -0.57
CA SER A 453 -12.41 -0.88 0.55
C SER A 453 -13.08 -2.19 0.09
N PHE A 454 -14.11 -2.10 -0.75
CA PHE A 454 -14.78 -3.26 -1.31
C PHE A 454 -13.86 -4.09 -2.22
N GLU A 455 -13.11 -3.44 -3.13
CA GLU A 455 -12.13 -4.11 -3.99
C GLU A 455 -11.05 -4.82 -3.18
N GLY A 456 -10.56 -4.20 -2.10
CA GLY A 456 -9.64 -4.82 -1.16
C GLY A 456 -10.21 -6.10 -0.53
N ARG A 457 -11.47 -6.07 -0.07
CA ARG A 457 -12.15 -7.25 0.48
C ARG A 457 -12.32 -8.34 -0.55
N MET A 458 -12.75 -8.02 -1.77
CA MET A 458 -12.91 -9.02 -2.83
C MET A 458 -11.57 -9.62 -3.26
N THR A 459 -10.51 -8.83 -3.29
CA THR A 459 -9.14 -9.32 -3.56
C THR A 459 -8.70 -10.32 -2.51
N PHE A 460 -8.88 -9.98 -1.22
CA PHE A 460 -8.63 -10.89 -0.11
C PHE A 460 -9.49 -12.16 -0.18
N CYS A 461 -10.80 -12.05 -0.44
CA CYS A 461 -11.68 -13.22 -0.61
C CYS A 461 -11.24 -14.09 -1.79
N SER A 462 -10.76 -13.50 -2.89
CA SER A 462 -10.22 -14.25 -4.03
C SER A 462 -8.95 -15.02 -3.65
N ARG A 463 -8.09 -14.44 -2.81
CA ARG A 463 -6.90 -15.12 -2.26
C ARG A 463 -7.28 -16.31 -1.39
N VAL A 464 -8.19 -16.10 -0.45
CA VAL A 464 -8.69 -17.17 0.43
C VAL A 464 -9.35 -18.28 -0.41
N ALA A 465 -10.16 -17.90 -1.41
CA ALA A 465 -10.81 -18.83 -2.33
C ALA A 465 -9.84 -19.59 -3.25
N SER A 466 -8.56 -19.21 -3.34
CA SER A 466 -7.56 -19.89 -4.16
C SER A 466 -7.07 -21.21 -3.57
N SER A 467 -7.49 -21.53 -2.34
CA SER A 467 -7.26 -22.84 -1.71
C SER A 467 -8.59 -23.54 -1.44
N PRO A 468 -8.67 -24.89 -1.51
CA PRO A 468 -9.90 -25.61 -1.19
C PRO A 468 -10.39 -25.32 0.24
N ALA A 469 -9.50 -25.33 1.23
CA ALA A 469 -9.82 -25.06 2.62
C ALA A 469 -10.38 -23.64 2.84
N GLY A 470 -9.77 -22.63 2.21
CA GLY A 470 -10.26 -21.26 2.27
C GLY A 470 -11.58 -21.06 1.54
N ALA A 471 -11.78 -21.68 0.37
CA ALA A 471 -13.05 -21.66 -0.34
C ALA A 471 -14.20 -22.27 0.49
N TYR A 472 -13.97 -23.44 1.12
CA TYR A 472 -14.95 -24.01 2.06
C TYR A 472 -15.23 -23.10 3.26
N SER A 473 -14.19 -22.41 3.76
CA SER A 473 -14.35 -21.47 4.86
C SER A 473 -15.21 -20.28 4.45
N LEU A 474 -15.03 -19.70 3.26
CA LEU A 474 -15.88 -18.60 2.78
C LEU A 474 -17.36 -19.01 2.66
N LEU A 475 -17.62 -20.19 2.08
CA LEU A 475 -18.98 -20.72 1.96
C LEU A 475 -19.62 -20.94 3.34
N ARG A 476 -18.88 -21.57 4.26
CA ARG A 476 -19.35 -21.84 5.63
C ARG A 476 -19.73 -20.57 6.40
N HIS A 477 -19.02 -19.47 6.18
CA HIS A 477 -19.28 -18.18 6.83
C HIS A 477 -20.32 -17.32 6.06
N GLY A 478 -20.99 -17.89 5.05
CA GLY A 478 -22.12 -17.26 4.36
C GLY A 478 -21.72 -16.20 3.34
N PHE A 479 -20.51 -16.25 2.78
CA PHE A 479 -20.04 -15.25 1.81
C PHE A 479 -21.01 -15.05 0.63
N MET A 480 -21.45 -16.15 0.01
CA MET A 480 -22.39 -16.08 -1.12
C MET A 480 -23.78 -15.61 -0.70
N GLN A 481 -24.21 -15.95 0.51
CA GLN A 481 -25.48 -15.48 1.06
C GLN A 481 -25.48 -13.95 1.20
N ARG A 482 -24.42 -13.35 1.75
CA ARG A 482 -24.33 -11.88 1.89
C ARG A 482 -24.30 -11.16 0.57
N LEU A 483 -23.63 -11.74 -0.44
CA LEU A 483 -23.66 -11.19 -1.80
C LEU A 483 -25.06 -11.23 -2.41
N ALA A 484 -25.84 -12.30 -2.18
CA ALA A 484 -27.20 -12.41 -2.68
C ALA A 484 -28.17 -11.42 -2.00
N GLU A 485 -27.87 -11.00 -0.77
CA GLU A 485 -28.64 -10.01 0.00
C GLU A 485 -28.32 -8.56 -0.39
N CYS A 486 -27.18 -8.29 -1.05
CA CYS A 486 -26.75 -6.95 -1.45
C CYS A 486 -27.54 -6.40 -2.64
N GLU A 487 -28.23 -5.27 -2.45
CA GLU A 487 -29.06 -4.68 -3.52
C GLU A 487 -28.22 -3.96 -4.59
N VAL A 488 -26.99 -3.54 -4.28
CA VAL A 488 -26.12 -2.83 -5.23
C VAL A 488 -25.92 -3.62 -6.54
N PHE A 489 -25.89 -4.95 -6.46
CA PHE A 489 -25.70 -5.80 -7.64
C PHE A 489 -26.92 -5.80 -8.57
N SER A 490 -28.12 -5.46 -8.08
CA SER A 490 -29.33 -5.32 -8.89
C SER A 490 -29.45 -3.97 -9.60
N MET A 491 -28.56 -3.01 -9.31
CA MET A 491 -28.65 -1.62 -9.81
C MET A 491 -27.78 -1.35 -11.05
N ARG A 492 -27.66 -2.32 -11.97
CA ARG A 492 -26.85 -2.16 -13.20
C ARG A 492 -27.37 -0.98 -14.05
N PRO A 493 -26.56 0.06 -14.31
CA PRO A 493 -26.95 1.15 -15.21
C PRO A 493 -27.13 0.66 -16.66
N GLU A 494 -28.20 1.08 -17.35
CA GLU A 494 -28.53 0.54 -18.68
C GLU A 494 -27.64 1.05 -19.83
N HIS A 495 -27.06 2.26 -19.72
CA HIS A 495 -26.27 2.88 -20.79
C HIS A 495 -25.10 3.71 -20.24
N GLU A 496 -23.96 3.72 -20.95
CA GLU A 496 -22.95 4.77 -20.79
C GLU A 496 -23.56 6.08 -21.26
N ARG A 497 -24.03 6.92 -20.33
CA ARG A 497 -24.38 8.30 -20.68
C ARG A 497 -23.09 8.98 -21.11
N GLY A 498 -23.04 9.41 -22.37
CA GLY A 498 -21.85 9.93 -23.01
C GLY A 498 -21.09 10.91 -22.12
N HIS A 499 -19.77 10.75 -22.11
CA HIS A 499 -18.84 11.74 -21.54
C HIS A 499 -19.27 13.11 -22.02
N THR A 500 -19.85 13.90 -21.12
CA THR A 500 -19.98 15.33 -21.38
C THR A 500 -18.55 15.83 -21.33
N GLU A 501 -18.02 16.27 -22.47
CA GLU A 501 -16.67 16.84 -22.59
C GLU A 501 -16.55 18.06 -21.67
N GLY A 502 -16.24 17.81 -20.41
CA GLY A 502 -15.99 18.79 -19.36
C GLY A 502 -14.52 18.71 -18.98
N ASN A 503 -13.71 19.57 -19.57
CA ASN A 503 -12.28 19.70 -19.33
C ASN A 503 -12.00 20.07 -17.86
N THR A 504 -11.60 19.11 -17.02
CA THR A 504 -10.76 19.37 -15.84
C THR A 504 -9.88 18.17 -15.52
N LEU A 505 -8.57 18.39 -15.38
CA LEU A 505 -7.53 17.40 -15.04
C LEU A 505 -7.71 16.71 -13.65
N MET A 506 -8.80 16.99 -12.94
CA MET A 506 -9.17 16.35 -11.66
C MET A 506 -10.15 15.17 -11.86
N ASP A 507 -10.64 14.94 -13.08
CA ASP A 507 -11.74 14.02 -13.39
C ASP A 507 -11.29 12.63 -13.90
N GLU A 508 -10.00 12.32 -13.95
CA GLU A 508 -9.54 11.04 -14.53
C GLU A 508 -9.84 9.81 -13.64
N GLU A 509 -10.03 9.97 -12.32
CA GLU A 509 -10.49 8.89 -11.43
C GLU A 509 -11.94 9.07 -10.92
N MET A 510 -12.41 10.31 -10.71
CA MET A 510 -13.81 10.59 -10.30
C MET A 510 -14.81 10.68 -11.47
N GLY A 511 -14.33 10.86 -12.70
CA GLY A 511 -15.12 10.89 -13.93
C GLY A 511 -15.46 9.50 -14.50
N LEU A 512 -15.29 8.42 -13.72
CA LEU A 512 -15.76 7.10 -14.10
C LEU A 512 -17.28 7.10 -14.28
N SER A 513 -17.74 6.59 -15.43
CA SER A 513 -19.18 6.42 -15.66
C SER A 513 -19.80 5.55 -14.55
N PRO A 514 -21.10 5.73 -14.22
CA PRO A 514 -21.81 4.83 -13.31
C PRO A 514 -21.64 3.35 -13.68
N LEU A 515 -21.60 3.05 -14.99
CA LEU A 515 -21.41 1.68 -15.48
C LEU A 515 -19.98 1.17 -15.22
N ALA A 516 -18.95 2.00 -15.42
CA ALA A 516 -17.57 1.62 -15.11
C ALA A 516 -17.39 1.33 -13.61
N ARG A 517 -18.01 2.13 -12.74
CA ARG A 517 -18.01 1.89 -11.28
C ARG A 517 -18.76 0.61 -10.91
N TYR A 518 -19.92 0.36 -11.53
CA TYR A 518 -20.65 -0.89 -11.37
C TYR A 518 -19.81 -2.11 -11.76
N ARG A 519 -19.11 -2.06 -12.90
CA ARG A 519 -18.21 -3.14 -13.36
C ARG A 519 -17.09 -3.41 -12.36
N ARG A 520 -16.53 -2.38 -11.72
CA ARG A 520 -15.54 -2.51 -10.64
C ARG A 520 -16.10 -3.18 -9.37
N LEU A 521 -17.42 -3.15 -9.15
CA LEU A 521 -18.09 -3.93 -8.09
C LEU A 521 -18.35 -5.37 -8.53
N LEU A 522 -18.88 -5.59 -9.73
CA LEU A 522 -19.31 -6.90 -10.19
C LEU A 522 -18.14 -7.83 -10.55
N PHE A 523 -17.10 -7.33 -11.23
CA PHE A 523 -16.03 -8.17 -11.75
C PHE A 523 -15.25 -8.91 -10.64
N PRO A 524 -14.86 -8.26 -9.53
CA PRO A 524 -14.19 -8.96 -8.44
C PRO A 524 -15.06 -10.07 -7.84
N VAL A 525 -16.37 -9.85 -7.69
CA VAL A 525 -17.31 -10.85 -7.18
C VAL A 525 -17.35 -12.09 -8.08
N LEU A 526 -17.50 -11.89 -9.39
CA LEU A 526 -17.51 -13.01 -10.35
C LEU A 526 -16.18 -13.77 -10.36
N LYS A 527 -15.04 -13.06 -10.22
CA LYS A 527 -13.72 -13.68 -10.07
C LYS A 527 -13.61 -14.53 -8.80
N VAL A 528 -14.16 -14.06 -7.68
CA VAL A 528 -14.23 -14.86 -6.44
C VAL A 528 -15.09 -16.11 -6.64
N CYS A 529 -16.25 -16.00 -7.30
CA CYS A 529 -17.08 -17.16 -7.65
C CYS A 529 -16.30 -18.19 -8.48
N LEU A 530 -15.56 -17.74 -9.49
CA LEU A 530 -14.69 -18.61 -10.29
C LEU A 530 -13.58 -19.26 -9.46
N ALA A 531 -12.96 -18.52 -8.54
CA ALA A 531 -11.94 -19.05 -7.65
C ALA A 531 -12.52 -20.14 -6.72
N ILE A 532 -13.67 -19.90 -6.10
CA ILE A 532 -14.37 -20.87 -5.24
C ILE A 532 -14.65 -22.16 -6.02
N ILE A 533 -15.29 -22.08 -7.19
CA ILE A 533 -15.63 -23.28 -7.97
C ILE A 533 -14.38 -24.00 -8.46
N SER A 534 -13.34 -23.27 -8.85
CA SER A 534 -12.12 -23.89 -9.36
C SER A 534 -11.32 -24.60 -8.25
N SER A 535 -11.35 -24.10 -7.02
CA SER A 535 -10.67 -24.70 -5.87
C SER A 535 -11.44 -25.87 -5.25
N VAL A 536 -12.76 -25.77 -5.17
CA VAL A 536 -13.62 -26.81 -4.57
C VAL A 536 -13.97 -27.92 -5.57
N GLY A 537 -13.93 -27.60 -6.87
CA GLY A 537 -14.30 -28.48 -7.95
C GLY A 537 -15.74 -28.27 -8.42
N VAL A 538 -15.94 -28.40 -9.73
CA VAL A 538 -17.23 -28.20 -10.42
C VAL A 538 -18.29 -29.23 -9.98
N GLU A 539 -17.87 -30.37 -9.42
CA GLU A 539 -18.76 -31.42 -8.93
C GLU A 539 -19.42 -31.09 -7.57
N ASN A 540 -18.89 -30.11 -6.83
CA ASN A 540 -19.45 -29.77 -5.53
C ASN A 540 -20.79 -29.05 -5.68
N SER A 541 -21.87 -29.80 -5.44
CA SER A 541 -23.23 -29.31 -5.61
C SER A 541 -23.60 -28.17 -4.66
N ASN A 542 -23.03 -28.10 -3.46
CA ASN A 542 -23.38 -27.05 -2.49
C ASN A 542 -22.80 -25.70 -2.91
N ALA A 543 -21.51 -25.66 -3.25
CA ALA A 543 -20.85 -24.46 -3.74
C ALA A 543 -21.53 -23.91 -5.02
N ALA A 544 -21.86 -24.80 -5.96
CA ALA A 544 -22.55 -24.41 -7.18
C ALA A 544 -23.97 -23.87 -6.92
N LYS A 545 -24.71 -24.44 -5.96
CA LYS A 545 -26.04 -23.97 -5.58
C LYS A 545 -26.00 -22.59 -4.94
N GLU A 546 -25.09 -22.34 -4.02
CA GLU A 546 -24.95 -21.02 -3.38
C GLU A 546 -24.63 -19.92 -4.41
N ILE A 547 -23.74 -20.22 -5.35
CA ILE A 547 -23.42 -19.27 -6.44
C ILE A 547 -24.61 -19.09 -7.39
N LEU A 548 -25.37 -20.15 -7.67
CA LEU A 548 -26.58 -20.06 -8.47
C LEU A 548 -27.67 -19.23 -7.77
N ILE A 549 -27.80 -19.34 -6.44
CA ILE A 549 -28.72 -18.50 -5.65
C ILE A 549 -28.35 -17.02 -5.81
N PHE A 550 -27.07 -16.65 -5.72
CA PHE A 550 -26.60 -15.28 -6.00
C PHE A 550 -26.98 -14.82 -7.42
N ILE A 551 -26.69 -15.63 -8.44
CA ILE A 551 -27.01 -15.28 -9.84
C ILE A 551 -28.51 -15.06 -10.03
N VAL A 552 -29.34 -15.94 -9.46
CA VAL A 552 -30.79 -15.85 -9.59
C VAL A 552 -31.37 -14.68 -8.80
N SER A 553 -30.79 -14.36 -7.63
CA SER A 553 -31.20 -13.21 -6.81
C SER A 553 -31.02 -11.88 -7.55
N HIS A 554 -30.02 -11.79 -8.44
CA HIS A 554 -29.80 -10.65 -9.33
C HIS A 554 -30.13 -10.99 -10.79
N GLY A 555 -31.11 -11.87 -11.02
CA GLY A 555 -31.39 -12.47 -12.33
C GLY A 555 -31.57 -11.47 -13.46
N ASP A 556 -32.28 -10.35 -13.22
CA ASP A 556 -32.53 -9.33 -14.25
C ASP A 556 -31.24 -8.70 -14.79
N VAL A 557 -30.22 -8.56 -13.95
CA VAL A 557 -28.89 -8.06 -14.34
C VAL A 557 -28.18 -9.08 -15.23
N PHE A 558 -28.14 -10.35 -14.81
CA PHE A 558 -27.53 -11.41 -15.62
C PHE A 558 -28.27 -11.58 -16.96
N HIS A 559 -29.60 -11.42 -16.98
CA HIS A 559 -30.38 -11.39 -18.21
C HIS A 559 -29.99 -10.21 -19.11
N GLY A 560 -29.84 -9.02 -18.53
CA GLY A 560 -29.37 -7.83 -19.24
C GLY A 560 -28.00 -8.05 -19.89
N ILE A 561 -27.06 -8.64 -19.15
CA ILE A 561 -25.70 -8.93 -19.63
C ILE A 561 -25.72 -9.94 -20.78
N LEU A 562 -26.43 -11.07 -20.63
CA LEU A 562 -26.50 -12.12 -21.66
C LEU A 562 -27.20 -11.65 -22.94
N ARG A 563 -28.14 -10.70 -22.83
CA ARG A 563 -28.90 -10.16 -23.97
C ARG A 563 -28.22 -8.96 -24.64
N ASP A 564 -27.28 -8.30 -23.98
CA ASP A 564 -26.68 -7.04 -24.44
C ASP A 564 -26.03 -7.17 -25.82
N ARG A 565 -26.66 -6.57 -26.83
CA ARG A 565 -26.26 -6.66 -28.25
C ARG A 565 -25.03 -5.82 -28.60
N HIS A 566 -24.66 -4.86 -27.75
CA HIS A 566 -23.57 -3.92 -28.00
C HIS A 566 -22.23 -4.37 -27.43
N SER A 567 -22.19 -5.51 -26.72
CA SER A 567 -20.98 -6.06 -26.10
C SER A 567 -19.80 -6.35 -27.03
N LEU A 568 -20.00 -6.37 -28.36
CA LEU A 568 -18.91 -6.54 -29.33
C LEU A 568 -18.11 -5.27 -29.60
N HIS A 569 -18.64 -4.10 -29.23
CA HIS A 569 -18.04 -2.79 -29.53
C HIS A 569 -17.43 -2.11 -28.30
N ASP A 570 -17.72 -2.62 -27.10
CA ASP A 570 -17.16 -2.13 -25.83
C ASP A 570 -16.43 -3.28 -25.12
N LEU A 571 -15.13 -3.09 -24.84
CA LEU A 571 -14.30 -4.07 -24.13
C LEU A 571 -14.87 -4.37 -22.74
N GLY A 572 -15.40 -3.36 -22.03
CA GLY A 572 -15.95 -3.56 -20.70
C GLY A 572 -17.21 -4.42 -20.72
N ALA A 573 -18.11 -4.22 -21.69
CA ALA A 573 -19.29 -5.07 -21.88
C ALA A 573 -18.92 -6.49 -22.31
N LEU A 574 -17.85 -6.66 -23.10
CA LEU A 574 -17.35 -7.97 -23.48
C LEU A 574 -16.76 -8.74 -22.29
N GLN A 575 -15.98 -8.05 -21.44
CA GLN A 575 -15.44 -8.61 -20.19
C GLN A 575 -16.55 -8.96 -19.20
N GLU A 576 -17.59 -8.14 -19.10
CA GLU A 576 -18.79 -8.40 -18.29
C GLU A 576 -19.50 -9.69 -18.74
N LEU A 577 -19.70 -9.85 -20.07
CA LEU A 577 -20.25 -11.06 -20.65
C LEU A 577 -19.35 -12.28 -20.45
N GLU A 578 -18.03 -12.11 -20.57
CA GLU A 578 -17.05 -13.19 -20.38
C GLU A 578 -17.11 -13.76 -18.96
N LEU A 579 -17.07 -12.91 -17.94
CA LEU A 579 -17.12 -13.35 -16.54
C LEU A 579 -18.48 -13.96 -16.19
N ALA A 580 -19.59 -13.37 -16.64
CA ALA A 580 -20.92 -13.90 -16.40
C ALA A 580 -21.09 -15.30 -17.03
N THR A 581 -20.72 -15.45 -18.30
CA THR A 581 -20.79 -16.74 -19.00
C THR A 581 -19.83 -17.78 -18.38
N ALA A 582 -18.65 -17.36 -17.92
CA ALA A 582 -17.70 -18.23 -17.24
C ALA A 582 -18.31 -18.83 -15.97
N VAL A 583 -18.87 -18.00 -15.09
CA VAL A 583 -19.47 -18.47 -13.83
C VAL A 583 -20.67 -19.36 -14.12
N ILE A 584 -21.59 -18.91 -14.99
CA ILE A 584 -22.80 -19.67 -15.37
C ILE A 584 -22.43 -21.04 -15.94
N SER A 585 -21.45 -21.11 -16.84
CA SER A 585 -20.98 -22.37 -17.44
C SER A 585 -20.52 -23.41 -16.42
N LYS A 586 -19.90 -22.96 -15.32
CA LYS A 586 -19.39 -23.84 -14.27
C LYS A 586 -20.47 -24.28 -13.28
N VAL A 587 -21.45 -23.44 -12.95
CA VAL A 587 -22.51 -23.81 -11.99
C VAL A 587 -23.69 -24.54 -12.62
N ALA A 588 -23.84 -24.44 -13.95
CA ALA A 588 -24.93 -25.04 -14.73
C ALA A 588 -25.16 -26.52 -14.46
N VAL A 589 -24.11 -27.24 -14.03
CA VAL A 589 -24.19 -28.67 -13.69
C VAL A 589 -25.29 -28.91 -12.67
N HIS A 590 -25.43 -28.05 -11.68
CA HIS A 590 -26.28 -28.33 -10.51
C HIS A 590 -27.63 -27.61 -10.55
N ALA A 591 -27.94 -26.92 -11.65
CA ALA A 591 -29.14 -26.12 -11.81
C ALA A 591 -30.44 -26.95 -11.91
N GLU A 592 -30.37 -28.19 -12.39
CA GLU A 592 -31.52 -29.08 -12.61
C GLU A 592 -31.68 -30.18 -11.55
N ALA A 593 -30.80 -30.23 -10.54
CA ALA A 593 -30.88 -31.23 -9.50
C ALA A 593 -32.13 -30.99 -8.62
N LYS A 594 -33.24 -31.66 -8.95
CA LYS A 594 -34.51 -31.71 -8.20
C LYS A 594 -34.38 -32.38 -6.83
N ASN A 595 -33.33 -32.08 -6.07
CA ASN A 595 -33.13 -32.62 -4.74
C ASN A 595 -33.71 -31.65 -3.71
N SER A 596 -34.60 -32.18 -2.87
CA SER A 596 -35.38 -31.60 -1.76
C SER A 596 -34.64 -30.70 -0.75
N ASN A 597 -33.33 -30.50 -0.88
CA ASN A 597 -32.53 -29.70 0.05
C ASN A 597 -32.36 -28.23 -0.42
N LEU A 598 -32.93 -27.84 -1.57
CA LEU A 598 -32.95 -26.42 -1.97
C LEU A 598 -33.98 -25.61 -1.17
N GLU A 599 -35.00 -26.25 -0.60
CA GLU A 599 -36.11 -25.57 0.09
C GLU A 599 -35.69 -24.87 1.39
N SER A 600 -34.55 -25.24 1.99
CA SER A 600 -34.08 -24.64 3.25
C SER A 600 -33.17 -23.41 3.09
N ASN A 601 -32.54 -23.23 1.93
CA ASN A 601 -31.54 -22.17 1.69
C ASN A 601 -31.99 -21.12 0.68
N VAL A 602 -33.13 -21.31 0.03
CA VAL A 602 -33.78 -20.26 -0.74
C VAL A 602 -34.54 -19.41 0.29
N GLY A 603 -34.17 -18.14 0.44
CA GLY A 603 -34.96 -17.17 1.20
C GLY A 603 -36.32 -16.92 0.55
N VAL A 604 -36.79 -15.67 0.59
CA VAL A 604 -38.15 -15.21 0.21
C VAL A 604 -38.66 -15.65 -1.19
N MET A 605 -37.79 -16.15 -2.07
CA MET A 605 -38.16 -16.56 -3.43
C MET A 605 -38.79 -17.96 -3.48
N THR A 606 -39.91 -18.09 -4.19
CA THR A 606 -40.55 -19.40 -4.34
C THR A 606 -39.68 -20.32 -5.21
N SER A 607 -39.70 -21.64 -4.94
CA SER A 607 -38.96 -22.61 -5.77
C SER A 607 -39.34 -22.52 -7.25
N MET A 608 -40.58 -22.12 -7.54
CA MET A 608 -41.08 -21.91 -8.90
C MET A 608 -40.39 -20.73 -9.60
N GLU A 609 -40.23 -19.59 -8.92
CA GLU A 609 -39.50 -18.42 -9.44
C GLU A 609 -38.03 -18.77 -9.70
N PHE A 610 -37.39 -19.50 -8.79
CA PHE A 610 -36.02 -19.96 -8.96
C PHE A 610 -35.83 -20.74 -10.27
N TYR A 611 -36.63 -21.80 -10.49
CA TYR A 611 -36.51 -22.60 -11.71
C TYR A 611 -36.91 -21.83 -12.98
N SER A 612 -37.83 -20.88 -12.89
CA SER A 612 -38.19 -19.99 -14.01
C SER A 612 -36.98 -19.15 -14.46
N GLN A 613 -36.27 -18.52 -13.51
CA GLN A 613 -35.09 -17.72 -13.82
C GLN A 613 -33.94 -18.58 -14.38
N VAL A 614 -33.69 -19.75 -13.78
CA VAL A 614 -32.72 -20.73 -14.31
C VAL A 614 -33.04 -21.11 -15.76
N SER A 615 -34.31 -21.38 -16.07
CA SER A 615 -34.75 -21.72 -17.43
C SER A 615 -34.59 -20.54 -18.41
N ARG A 616 -34.73 -19.30 -17.93
CA ARG A 616 -34.45 -18.10 -18.73
C ARG A 616 -32.96 -17.96 -19.03
N ILE A 617 -32.09 -18.08 -18.02
CA ILE A 617 -30.63 -18.03 -18.18
C ILE A 617 -30.18 -19.10 -19.17
N GLN A 618 -30.72 -20.31 -19.08
CA GLN A 618 -30.43 -21.40 -20.01
C GLN A 618 -30.74 -21.02 -21.46
N ARG A 619 -31.91 -20.45 -21.73
CA ARG A 619 -32.29 -20.01 -23.09
C ARG A 619 -31.35 -18.92 -23.61
N GLU A 620 -30.95 -17.98 -22.76
CA GLU A 620 -30.06 -16.89 -23.16
C GLU A 620 -28.62 -17.37 -23.40
N MET A 621 -28.11 -18.28 -22.56
CA MET A 621 -26.82 -18.95 -22.79
C MET A 621 -26.80 -19.73 -24.11
N LEU A 622 -27.88 -20.44 -24.44
CA LEU A 622 -28.02 -21.11 -25.74
C LEU A 622 -28.10 -20.10 -26.90
N GLY A 623 -28.76 -18.96 -26.69
CA GLY A 623 -28.83 -17.85 -27.66
C GLY A 623 -27.48 -17.22 -27.97
N LEU A 624 -26.54 -17.21 -27.02
CA LEU A 624 -25.17 -16.73 -27.26
C LEU A 624 -24.42 -17.58 -28.28
N LEU A 625 -24.72 -18.88 -28.36
CA LEU A 625 -24.12 -19.77 -29.35
C LEU A 625 -24.43 -19.27 -30.76
N GLN A 626 -25.69 -18.90 -31.05
CA GLN A 626 -26.08 -18.37 -32.37
C GLN A 626 -25.46 -17.00 -32.67
N ARG A 627 -25.08 -16.25 -31.63
CA ARG A 627 -24.56 -14.89 -31.77
C ARG A 627 -23.04 -14.83 -31.92
N PHE A 628 -22.32 -15.73 -31.26
CA PHE A 628 -20.86 -15.76 -31.24
C PHE A 628 -20.28 -16.94 -32.05
N VAL A 629 -21.03 -18.01 -32.31
CA VAL A 629 -20.58 -19.09 -33.21
C VAL A 629 -20.91 -18.70 -34.65
N LEU A 630 -19.87 -18.55 -35.47
CA LEU A 630 -19.93 -18.48 -36.94
C LEU A 630 -20.80 -17.33 -37.51
N THR A 631 -20.31 -16.09 -37.46
CA THR A 631 -20.85 -15.03 -38.33
C THR A 631 -19.74 -14.18 -38.94
N GLU A 632 -19.76 -14.04 -40.28
CA GLU A 632 -18.91 -13.10 -41.05
C GLU A 632 -18.90 -11.67 -40.46
N LYS A 633 -19.99 -11.28 -39.81
CA LYS A 633 -20.16 -9.99 -39.13
C LYS A 633 -19.14 -9.77 -38.01
N VAL A 634 -18.81 -10.81 -37.25
CA VAL A 634 -17.82 -10.72 -36.16
C VAL A 634 -16.41 -10.52 -36.72
N LEU A 635 -16.06 -11.24 -37.79
CA LEU A 635 -14.78 -11.08 -38.48
C LEU A 635 -14.62 -9.66 -39.04
N LYS A 636 -15.72 -9.06 -39.55
CA LYS A 636 -15.73 -7.66 -40.00
C LYS A 636 -15.57 -6.66 -38.84
N VAL A 637 -16.13 -6.94 -37.66
CA VAL A 637 -15.89 -6.11 -36.45
C VAL A 637 -14.41 -6.15 -36.06
N PHE A 638 -13.76 -7.31 -36.08
CA PHE A 638 -12.32 -7.42 -35.81
C PHE A 638 -11.45 -6.69 -36.84
N GLN A 639 -11.86 -6.64 -38.11
CA GLN A 639 -11.17 -5.91 -39.19
C GLN A 639 -11.32 -4.39 -39.06
N ASN A 640 -12.42 -3.90 -38.50
CA ASN A 640 -12.76 -2.48 -38.37
C ASN A 640 -12.32 -1.84 -37.03
N LEU A 641 -11.70 -2.59 -36.12
CA LEU A 641 -11.15 -2.02 -34.88
C LEU A 641 -9.89 -1.19 -35.21
N ASP A 642 -10.01 0.14 -35.07
CA ASP A 642 -8.94 1.11 -35.31
C ASP A 642 -7.68 0.78 -34.50
N THR A 643 -6.54 0.73 -35.20
CA THR A 643 -5.20 0.56 -34.63
C THR A 643 -4.73 1.87 -34.02
N LYS A 644 -5.23 2.23 -32.84
CA LYS A 644 -4.55 3.23 -32.01
C LYS A 644 -3.87 2.51 -30.84
N PRO A 645 -2.52 2.48 -30.78
CA PRO A 645 -1.84 1.98 -29.59
C PRO A 645 -2.24 2.86 -28.40
N THR A 646 -2.73 2.25 -27.33
CA THR A 646 -2.86 2.93 -26.03
C THR A 646 -1.47 3.27 -25.50
N VAL A 647 -1.42 4.28 -24.61
CA VAL A 647 -0.21 4.76 -23.93
C VAL A 647 0.61 3.63 -23.26
N ASP A 648 -0.04 2.51 -22.91
CA ASP A 648 0.57 1.35 -22.24
C ASP A 648 1.08 0.23 -23.17
N GLY A 649 1.03 0.38 -24.48
CA GLY A 649 1.53 -0.65 -25.42
C GLY A 649 0.73 -1.96 -25.47
N ASN A 650 -0.41 -2.05 -24.79
CA ASN A 650 -1.34 -3.18 -24.91
C ASN A 650 -2.09 -3.15 -26.24
N ASP A 651 -2.04 -4.26 -26.99
CA ASP A 651 -2.84 -4.43 -28.20
C ASP A 651 -4.31 -4.71 -27.83
N ILE A 652 -5.13 -3.66 -27.81
CA ILE A 652 -6.59 -3.75 -27.54
C ILE A 652 -7.25 -4.79 -28.45
N ARG A 653 -6.79 -4.96 -29.69
CA ARG A 653 -7.35 -5.95 -30.61
C ARG A 653 -7.10 -7.37 -30.12
N ALA A 654 -5.90 -7.64 -29.60
CA ALA A 654 -5.57 -8.93 -29.00
C ALA A 654 -6.43 -9.20 -27.76
N GLU A 655 -6.65 -8.19 -26.91
CA GLU A 655 -7.47 -8.32 -25.70
C GLU A 655 -8.95 -8.58 -26.01
N ILE A 656 -9.53 -7.85 -26.96
CA ILE A 656 -10.90 -8.07 -27.43
C ILE A 656 -11.02 -9.47 -28.05
N SER A 657 -10.07 -9.88 -28.89
CA SER A 657 -10.04 -11.21 -29.52
C SER A 657 -9.95 -12.34 -28.50
N LEU A 658 -9.10 -12.18 -27.48
CA LEU A 658 -8.98 -13.15 -26.39
C LEU A 658 -10.28 -13.25 -25.59
N THR A 659 -10.87 -12.11 -25.21
CA THR A 659 -12.11 -12.07 -24.42
C THR A 659 -13.27 -12.68 -25.20
N TYR A 660 -13.36 -12.40 -26.50
CA TYR A 660 -14.32 -13.03 -27.40
C TYR A 660 -14.18 -14.57 -27.42
N LYS A 661 -12.95 -15.09 -27.57
CA LYS A 661 -12.68 -16.52 -27.57
C LYS A 661 -13.07 -17.17 -26.23
N LYS A 662 -12.90 -16.46 -25.11
CA LYS A 662 -13.33 -16.93 -23.78
C LYS A 662 -14.85 -17.04 -23.68
N VAL A 663 -15.61 -16.02 -24.09
CA VAL A 663 -17.09 -16.06 -24.15
C VAL A 663 -17.55 -17.27 -24.95
N MET A 664 -16.95 -17.49 -26.11
CA MET A 664 -17.22 -18.63 -26.98
C MET A 664 -16.95 -19.97 -26.31
N THR A 665 -15.80 -20.10 -25.66
CA THR A 665 -15.42 -21.30 -24.93
C THR A 665 -16.42 -21.60 -23.81
N ASN A 666 -16.84 -20.57 -23.06
CA ASN A 666 -17.81 -20.69 -21.98
C ASN A 666 -19.20 -21.13 -22.49
N ALA A 667 -19.68 -20.53 -23.58
CA ALA A 667 -20.97 -20.89 -24.19
C ALA A 667 -20.95 -22.34 -24.71
N VAL A 668 -19.89 -22.75 -25.40
CA VAL A 668 -19.74 -24.13 -25.89
C VAL A 668 -19.64 -25.12 -24.73
N ALA A 669 -18.89 -24.78 -23.67
CA ALA A 669 -18.78 -25.61 -22.47
C ALA A 669 -20.15 -25.82 -21.79
N TYR A 670 -20.95 -24.75 -21.68
CA TYR A 670 -22.33 -24.81 -21.17
C TYR A 670 -23.21 -25.74 -22.01
N CYS A 671 -23.21 -25.59 -23.35
CA CYS A 671 -23.98 -26.44 -24.26
C CYS A 671 -23.57 -27.92 -24.16
N ARG A 672 -22.25 -28.19 -24.18
CA ARG A 672 -21.72 -29.57 -24.05
C ARG A 672 -22.19 -30.22 -22.76
N LEU A 673 -22.20 -29.46 -21.68
CA LEU A 673 -22.63 -29.95 -20.38
C LEU A 673 -24.12 -30.31 -20.35
N LEU A 674 -24.99 -29.46 -20.91
CA LEU A 674 -26.42 -29.75 -21.04
C LEU A 674 -26.69 -31.01 -21.86
N ILE A 675 -25.95 -31.19 -22.98
CA ILE A 675 -26.06 -32.38 -23.83
C ILE A 675 -25.61 -33.64 -23.07
N THR A 676 -24.53 -33.55 -22.31
CA THR A 676 -23.99 -34.69 -21.53
C THR A 676 -24.92 -35.10 -20.38
N LYS A 677 -25.73 -34.18 -19.85
CA LYS A 677 -26.73 -34.48 -18.82
C LYS A 677 -28.03 -35.00 -19.38
N SER A 678 -28.53 -34.41 -20.45
CA SER A 678 -29.72 -34.90 -21.16
C SER A 678 -29.50 -36.31 -21.71
N SER A 679 -28.30 -36.69 -22.13
CA SER A 679 -27.99 -38.06 -22.56
C SER A 679 -28.07 -39.12 -21.44
N LYS A 680 -27.87 -38.74 -20.17
CA LYS A 680 -28.10 -39.64 -19.02
C LYS A 680 -29.58 -39.85 -18.69
N SER A 681 -30.46 -38.96 -19.15
CA SER A 681 -31.92 -39.01 -18.91
C SER A 681 -32.72 -39.36 -20.17
N SER A 682 -32.10 -39.41 -21.35
CA SER A 682 -32.82 -39.60 -22.62
C SER A 682 -31.95 -40.28 -23.68
N TYR A 683 -32.22 -41.56 -23.93
CA TYR A 683 -32.23 -42.08 -25.30
C TYR A 683 -33.28 -41.25 -26.06
N PHE A 684 -32.90 -40.11 -26.63
CA PHE A 684 -33.55 -39.36 -27.71
C PHE A 684 -33.13 -37.89 -27.61
N LEU A 685 -32.20 -37.46 -28.48
CA LEU A 685 -32.39 -36.30 -29.35
C LEU A 685 -31.12 -36.10 -30.19
N PHE A 686 -31.22 -36.60 -31.41
CA PHE A 686 -30.35 -36.26 -32.53
C PHE A 686 -30.34 -34.74 -32.71
N ILE A 687 -29.14 -34.17 -32.75
CA ILE A 687 -28.87 -32.81 -33.23
C ILE A 687 -29.34 -32.76 -34.70
N TYR A 688 -30.46 -32.08 -34.95
CA TYR A 688 -30.74 -31.48 -36.25
C TYR A 688 -30.52 -29.97 -36.11
N TYR A 689 -29.82 -29.39 -37.09
CA TYR A 689 -29.28 -28.02 -37.19
C TYR A 689 -27.80 -27.86 -36.80
N LEU A 690 -26.93 -28.55 -37.55
CA LEU A 690 -25.93 -27.87 -38.37
C LEU A 690 -26.61 -27.37 -39.65
#